data_AF-A0AAV4ZTB9-F1
#
_entry.id   AF-A0AAV4ZTB9-F1
#
_cell.length_a   1.000
_cell.length_b   1.000
_cell.length_c   1.000
_cell.angle_alpha   90.00
_cell.angle_beta   90.00
_cell.angle_gamma   90.00
#
_symmetry.space_group_name_H-M   'P 1'
#
loop_
_entity.id
_entity.type
_entity.pdbx_description
1 polymer ?
#
loop_
_entity_poly.entity_id
_entity_poly.type
_entity_poly.pdbx_seq_one_letter_code
_entity_poly.pdbx_strand_id
1 'polypeptide(L)'
;MAEVASDSVILKILVGMQAGVEVALVPGEYVLGTGPEDDIQLIDVSIRPGHARLRVSGGKIALAGAAGALRTAAGLQIESGSGFQEIEPLDVVTAGTTRFALGHPTSQWATVLEDDAAPTAGRPAAPLSGGRLRALAMPLAALALLVGFALWLLMGGGLTRIAGTADAGRDDLVLTRAALDQFPFGRAIAARQEVDGAVYVSGYVDTPVERRALVGAVEKTGIPARIRLWVLQTIRAEIESLIAAQKLPVGFQLSEDGTLVLDGLILNEGRAARFVDLVKDRVVGLAAVQSRIRTAQSLLGEVERLAQAAQIQPYVLLRVVDDLIEATGAIPAEKVDAFVGFLQSYARRFAREIPLRSFVQLQGAGTPGAERAILVGGTASGGEVALDPDQLAQGIYRPGEILPGAGNRGGVGPLRPGGRPQTVLADAAGEGGMAGRNGTSGTSGTSGANGRDGQGASEAAGTAGSAATRAGEAEGSAARPAADGVGDRTRDLFRRWREDRLGGDSKSRALKEALDGLRASDPAAKPGAAPPGWYLPVLAEDGAAEGDPCWADTRLRPRDVVAALVWLDLLSTNEAVSLTDQERPLQLQLLEVALNPARAAACARRAPEGERAAARSVYLREIGRNPAFVRFITRDLPPFGLDLTGASLVPARYVLTRGGRKLHEGAAPDQTSRVASIGELGVALQLKAGLTAVVFDPDLSWKIMP
;
A
#
# COMPACT_ATOMS: atom_id res chain seq x y z
N MET A 1 50.40 0.85 24.76
CA MET A 1 49.30 1.54 24.04
C MET A 1 48.01 0.70 23.97
N ALA A 2 47.77 -0.26 24.87
CA ALA A 2 46.59 -1.14 24.83
C ALA A 2 45.64 -0.99 26.04
N GLU A 3 45.86 0.00 26.91
CA GLU A 3 45.12 0.16 28.18
C GLU A 3 44.23 1.43 28.21
N VAL A 4 44.14 2.17 27.09
CA VAL A 4 43.33 3.41 26.99
C VAL A 4 41.98 3.17 26.29
N ALA A 5 41.72 1.95 25.79
CA ALA A 5 40.53 1.66 24.98
C ALA A 5 39.30 1.22 25.79
N SER A 6 39.39 1.05 27.12
CA SER A 6 38.28 0.51 27.94
C SER A 6 37.21 1.54 28.31
N ASP A 7 37.46 2.83 28.13
CA ASP A 7 36.66 3.90 28.74
C ASP A 7 35.98 4.82 27.72
N SER A 8 36.10 4.55 26.42
CA SER A 8 35.39 5.31 25.39
C SER A 8 33.96 4.80 25.21
N VAL A 9 33.04 5.69 24.89
CA VAL A 9 31.62 5.41 24.61
C VAL A 9 31.33 5.86 23.18
N ILE A 10 30.55 5.10 22.43
CA ILE A 10 30.06 5.48 21.11
C ILE A 10 28.63 6.01 21.28
N LEU A 11 28.36 7.20 20.74
CA LEU A 11 27.02 7.71 20.48
C LEU A 11 26.67 7.37 19.03
N LYS A 12 25.56 6.67 18.80
CA LYS A 12 25.07 6.34 17.46
C LYS A 12 23.68 6.90 17.24
N ILE A 13 23.49 7.66 16.17
CA ILE A 13 22.18 8.17 15.77
C ILE A 13 21.45 7.08 14.97
N LEU A 14 20.29 6.65 15.47
CA LEU A 14 19.49 5.57 14.89
C LEU A 14 18.42 6.11 13.95
N VAL A 15 17.72 7.17 14.36
CA VAL A 15 16.62 7.79 13.61
C VAL A 15 16.79 9.30 13.64
N GLY A 16 16.58 9.95 12.49
CA GLY A 16 16.70 11.40 12.31
C GLY A 16 17.40 11.75 10.99
N MET A 17 17.58 13.05 10.73
CA MET A 17 18.28 13.51 9.50
C MET A 17 19.75 13.07 9.44
N GLN A 18 20.33 12.71 10.58
CA GLN A 18 21.71 12.24 10.73
C GLN A 18 21.78 10.74 11.12
N ALA A 19 20.75 9.94 10.77
CA ALA A 19 20.77 8.50 11.02
C ALA A 19 22.03 7.83 10.43
N GLY A 20 22.64 6.94 11.20
CA GLY A 20 23.88 6.25 10.86
C GLY A 20 25.17 6.95 11.29
N VAL A 21 25.11 8.18 11.82
CA VAL A 21 26.30 8.85 12.38
C VAL A 21 26.73 8.21 13.69
N GLU A 22 28.03 8.01 13.85
CA GLU A 22 28.69 7.48 15.04
C GLU A 22 29.73 8.48 15.56
N VAL A 23 29.73 8.74 16.86
CA VAL A 23 30.66 9.66 17.52
C VAL A 23 31.31 8.93 18.69
N ALA A 24 32.63 8.81 18.66
CA ALA A 24 33.39 8.28 19.79
C ALA A 24 33.62 9.39 20.83
N LEU A 25 33.22 9.12 22.07
CA LEU A 25 33.29 10.00 23.22
C LEU A 25 34.31 9.47 24.21
N VAL A 26 35.18 10.34 24.71
CA VAL A 26 36.11 10.04 25.80
C VAL A 26 35.46 10.40 27.14
N PRO A 27 36.00 9.96 28.29
CA PRO A 27 35.49 10.40 29.59
C PRO A 27 35.46 11.93 29.69
N GLY A 28 34.29 12.48 30.02
CA GLY A 28 34.03 13.92 29.97
C GLY A 28 32.55 14.27 30.08
N GLU A 29 32.26 15.58 30.07
CA GLU A 29 30.90 16.11 29.95
C GLU A 29 30.73 16.77 28.58
N TYR A 30 29.57 16.55 27.96
CA TYR A 30 29.22 17.02 26.64
C TYR A 30 27.83 17.66 26.65
N VAL A 31 27.66 18.72 25.87
CA VAL A 31 26.39 19.37 25.60
C VAL A 31 25.88 18.93 24.22
N LEU A 32 24.62 18.53 24.14
CA LEU A 32 23.98 18.04 22.93
C LEU A 32 22.81 18.96 22.56
N GLY A 33 22.77 19.44 21.32
CA GLY A 33 21.73 20.36 20.84
C GLY A 33 21.95 20.84 19.40
N THR A 34 21.26 21.91 19.00
CA THR A 34 21.32 22.52 17.65
C THR A 34 22.19 23.78 17.59
N GLY A 35 22.74 24.23 18.71
CA GLY A 35 23.49 25.47 18.84
C GLY A 35 24.95 25.36 18.38
N PRO A 36 25.58 26.47 17.97
CA PRO A 36 26.99 26.47 17.57
C PRO A 36 27.95 26.19 18.73
N GLU A 37 27.51 26.40 19.97
CA GLU A 37 28.28 26.16 21.20
C GLU A 37 28.06 24.75 21.77
N ASP A 38 27.23 23.91 21.13
CA ASP A 38 26.99 22.53 21.57
C ASP A 38 28.14 21.62 21.10
N ASP A 39 28.66 20.78 21.99
CA ASP A 39 29.74 19.83 21.68
C ASP A 39 29.30 18.79 20.64
N ILE A 40 28.03 18.36 20.72
CA ILE A 40 27.41 17.43 19.78
C ILE A 40 26.23 18.14 19.10
N GLN A 41 26.47 18.55 17.86
CA GLN A 41 25.49 19.28 17.05
C GLN A 41 24.57 18.34 16.28
N LEU A 42 23.29 18.37 16.62
CA LEU A 42 22.23 17.66 15.92
C LEU A 42 21.48 18.60 15.00
N ILE A 43 21.16 18.14 13.79
CA ILE A 43 20.34 18.88 12.83
C ILE A 43 18.92 18.33 12.94
N ASP A 44 18.13 18.91 13.84
CA ASP A 44 16.72 18.56 14.05
C ASP A 44 15.96 19.77 14.63
N VAL A 45 14.90 20.21 13.95
CA VAL A 45 14.09 21.39 14.34
C VAL A 45 13.37 21.22 15.69
N SER A 46 13.20 19.99 16.15
CA SER A 46 12.59 19.66 17.44
C SER A 46 13.59 19.70 18.61
N ILE A 47 14.88 19.84 18.32
CA ILE A 47 15.96 19.91 19.30
C ILE A 47 16.37 21.38 19.49
N ARG A 48 16.62 21.77 20.75
CA ARG A 48 16.98 23.14 21.13
C ARG A 48 18.50 23.26 21.27
N PRO A 49 19.10 24.44 21.13
CA PRO A 49 20.48 24.67 21.58
C PRO A 49 20.62 24.26 23.05
N GLY A 50 21.66 23.48 23.38
CA GLY A 50 21.85 22.93 24.72
C GLY A 50 20.70 22.04 25.20
N HIS A 51 20.12 21.22 24.33
CA HIS A 51 18.96 20.38 24.64
C HIS A 51 19.21 19.44 25.83
N ALA A 52 20.38 18.79 25.87
CA ALA A 52 20.73 17.81 26.89
C ALA A 52 22.22 17.90 27.26
N ARG A 53 22.56 17.33 28.42
CA ARG A 53 23.95 17.09 28.82
C ARG A 53 24.20 15.60 29.00
N LEU A 54 25.38 15.18 28.59
CA LEU A 54 25.87 13.82 28.64
C LEU A 54 27.15 13.79 29.47
N ARG A 55 27.27 12.82 30.38
CA ARG A 55 28.49 12.59 31.16
C ARG A 55 28.94 11.15 30.98
N VAL A 56 30.21 10.98 30.61
CA VAL A 56 30.89 9.68 30.50
C VAL A 56 31.97 9.63 31.58
N SER A 57 31.85 8.70 32.53
CA SER A 57 32.83 8.57 33.62
C SER A 57 32.91 7.13 34.14
N GLY A 58 34.11 6.53 34.13
CA GLY A 58 34.37 5.22 34.73
C GLY A 58 33.45 4.11 34.20
N GLY A 59 33.26 4.05 32.88
CA GLY A 59 32.38 3.08 32.22
C GLY A 59 30.88 3.35 32.35
N LYS A 60 30.48 4.40 33.08
CA LYS A 60 29.08 4.81 33.26
C LYS A 60 28.70 5.93 32.31
N ILE A 61 27.44 5.89 31.87
CA ILE A 61 26.84 6.88 30.98
C ILE A 61 25.69 7.53 31.74
N ALA A 62 25.68 8.86 31.84
CA ALA A 62 24.60 9.59 32.50
C ALA A 62 24.10 10.75 31.64
N LEU A 63 22.78 10.98 31.67
CA LEU A 63 22.10 12.03 30.91
C LEU A 63 21.36 12.99 31.83
N ALA A 64 21.33 14.26 31.46
CA ALA A 64 20.53 15.29 32.11
C ALA A 64 19.76 16.08 31.06
N GLY A 65 18.48 16.34 31.32
CA GLY A 65 17.70 17.28 30.50
C GLY A 65 18.18 18.69 30.79
N ALA A 66 18.56 19.43 29.75
CA ALA A 66 18.98 20.83 29.87
C ALA A 66 17.86 21.71 29.32
N ALA A 67 18.00 22.27 28.13
CA ALA A 67 16.94 23.03 27.50
C ALA A 67 15.75 22.15 27.07
N GLY A 68 15.93 20.84 26.87
CA GLY A 68 14.90 19.89 26.47
C GLY A 68 14.73 18.71 27.42
N ALA A 69 13.63 17.97 27.25
CA ALA A 69 13.37 16.74 27.95
C ALA A 69 13.79 15.55 27.08
N LEU A 70 14.25 14.47 27.72
CA LEU A 70 14.62 13.22 27.06
C LEU A 70 13.71 12.09 27.54
N ARG A 71 13.51 11.10 26.67
CA ARG A 71 12.83 9.86 27.03
C ARG A 71 13.65 8.66 26.59
N THR A 72 13.95 7.76 27.52
CA THR A 72 14.62 6.49 27.22
C THR A 72 13.61 5.41 26.83
N ALA A 73 14.04 4.37 26.11
CA ALA A 73 13.20 3.21 25.80
C ALA A 73 12.90 2.37 27.06
N ALA A 74 13.75 2.44 28.08
CA ALA A 74 13.48 1.89 29.40
C ALA A 74 12.34 2.61 30.15
N GLY A 75 11.81 3.72 29.62
CA GLY A 75 10.69 4.48 30.21
C GLY A 75 11.13 5.54 31.21
N LEU A 76 12.43 5.78 31.37
CA LEU A 76 12.95 6.91 32.15
C LEU A 76 12.68 8.21 31.39
N GLN A 77 11.92 9.12 32.03
CA GLN A 77 11.67 10.46 31.54
C GLN A 77 12.56 11.45 32.29
N ILE A 78 13.41 12.15 31.55
CA ILE A 78 14.39 13.09 32.08
C ILE A 78 13.91 14.50 31.72
N GLU A 79 13.33 15.19 32.69
CA GLU A 79 12.75 16.52 32.52
C GLU A 79 13.80 17.59 32.20
N SER A 80 13.37 18.68 31.56
CA SER A 80 14.24 19.84 31.33
C SER A 80 14.70 20.45 32.65
N GLY A 81 16.00 20.73 32.75
CA GLY A 81 16.65 21.24 33.96
C GLY A 81 16.93 20.19 35.04
N SER A 82 16.70 18.89 34.77
CA SER A 82 16.99 17.83 35.74
C SER A 82 18.50 17.63 35.95
N GLY A 83 18.84 16.98 37.07
CA GLY A 83 20.20 16.47 37.30
C GLY A 83 20.55 15.29 36.37
N PHE A 84 21.81 14.85 36.45
CA PHE A 84 22.28 13.66 35.74
C PHE A 84 21.63 12.39 36.30
N GLN A 85 21.14 11.55 35.40
CA GLN A 85 20.58 10.24 35.67
C GLN A 85 21.38 9.20 34.89
N GLU A 86 21.80 8.13 35.57
CA GLU A 86 22.53 7.02 34.94
C GLU A 86 21.61 6.25 34.00
N ILE A 87 22.10 5.94 32.80
CA ILE A 87 21.39 5.14 31.79
C ILE A 87 22.20 3.89 31.46
N GLU A 88 21.49 2.83 31.08
CA GLU A 88 22.11 1.58 30.67
C GLU A 88 22.77 1.72 29.27
N PRO A 89 23.92 1.06 29.04
CA PRO A 89 24.49 0.97 27.70
C PRO A 89 23.48 0.35 26.71
N LEU A 90 23.48 0.88 25.49
CA LEU A 90 22.57 0.54 24.40
C LEU A 90 21.09 0.89 24.63
N ASP A 91 20.74 1.64 25.68
CA ASP A 91 19.39 2.20 25.82
C ASP A 91 19.15 3.27 24.75
N VAL A 92 17.96 3.22 24.12
CA VAL A 92 17.58 4.13 23.04
C VAL A 92 16.96 5.38 23.65
N VAL A 93 17.62 6.51 23.44
CA VAL A 93 17.22 7.82 23.94
C VAL A 93 16.55 8.59 22.82
N THR A 94 15.38 9.14 23.11
CA THR A 94 14.59 9.99 22.22
C THR A 94 14.72 11.44 22.67
N ALA A 95 15.20 12.30 21.77
CA ALA A 95 15.29 13.75 21.92
C ALA A 95 14.57 14.41 20.74
N GLY A 96 13.38 14.96 20.98
CA GLY A 96 12.54 15.46 19.89
C GLY A 96 12.15 14.34 18.92
N THR A 97 12.51 14.48 17.63
CA THR A 97 12.32 13.45 16.59
C THR A 97 13.55 12.57 16.35
N THR A 98 14.69 12.88 16.99
CA THR A 98 15.92 12.10 16.86
C THR A 98 15.96 10.99 17.92
N ARG A 99 16.36 9.79 17.50
CA ARG A 99 16.65 8.67 18.41
C ARG A 99 18.12 8.30 18.29
N PHE A 100 18.79 8.14 19.42
CA PHE A 100 20.20 7.73 19.47
C PHE A 100 20.42 6.74 20.61
N ALA A 101 21.48 5.94 20.51
CA ALA A 101 21.91 5.03 21.58
C ALA A 101 23.36 5.32 21.96
N LEU A 102 23.69 5.04 23.22
CA LEU A 102 25.01 5.22 23.80
C LEU A 102 25.51 3.89 24.33
N GLY A 103 26.71 3.45 23.95
CA GLY A 103 27.24 2.17 24.41
C GLY A 103 28.75 2.10 24.29
N HIS A 104 29.37 1.11 24.93
CA HIS A 104 30.81 0.86 24.77
C HIS A 104 31.12 0.32 23.38
N PRO A 105 32.35 0.52 22.84
CA PRO A 105 32.78 -0.08 21.57
C PRO A 105 32.63 -1.60 21.52
N THR A 106 32.67 -2.26 22.68
CA THR A 106 32.50 -3.72 22.85
C THR A 106 31.04 -4.15 23.04
N SER A 107 30.09 -3.20 23.08
CA SER A 107 28.67 -3.51 23.27
C SER A 107 28.09 -4.18 22.01
N GLN A 108 27.04 -4.99 22.18
CA GLN A 108 26.41 -5.70 21.06
C GLN A 108 25.47 -4.80 20.26
N TRP A 109 26.01 -3.85 19.49
CA TRP A 109 25.26 -2.87 18.69
C TRP A 109 24.22 -3.46 17.72
N ALA A 110 24.36 -4.74 17.35
CA ALA A 110 23.39 -5.46 16.52
C ALA A 110 22.00 -5.56 17.17
N THR A 111 21.90 -5.61 18.50
CA THR A 111 20.60 -5.74 19.19
C THR A 111 19.74 -4.49 19.09
N VAL A 112 20.37 -3.32 18.88
CA VAL A 112 19.68 -2.02 18.76
C VAL A 112 19.16 -1.80 17.35
N LEU A 113 19.81 -2.37 16.33
CA LEU A 113 19.45 -2.21 14.92
C LEU A 113 18.33 -3.17 14.46
N GLU A 114 18.14 -4.29 15.16
CA GLU A 114 17.11 -5.28 14.83
C GLU A 114 15.69 -4.90 15.31
N ASP A 115 15.56 -3.99 16.28
CA ASP A 115 14.26 -3.55 16.80
C ASP A 115 13.48 -2.65 15.81
N ASP A 116 14.12 -2.15 14.74
CA ASP A 116 13.47 -1.42 13.64
C ASP A 116 13.04 -2.33 12.46
N ALA A 117 13.43 -3.61 12.48
CA ALA A 117 13.03 -4.57 11.45
C ALA A 117 11.80 -5.36 11.90
N ALA A 118 10.62 -5.02 11.36
CA ALA A 118 9.39 -5.76 11.60
C ALA A 118 9.57 -7.27 11.35
N PRO A 119 9.17 -8.16 12.28
CA PRO A 119 9.42 -9.59 12.15
C PRO A 119 8.50 -10.19 11.09
N THR A 120 9.08 -10.67 9.99
CA THR A 120 8.38 -11.49 9.01
C THR A 120 8.11 -12.86 9.63
N ALA A 121 6.85 -13.19 9.86
CA ALA A 121 6.43 -14.46 10.46
C ALA A 121 6.91 -15.67 9.63
N GLY A 122 7.91 -16.38 10.16
CA GLY A 122 8.40 -17.65 9.61
C GLY A 122 7.35 -18.75 9.75
N ARG A 123 6.88 -19.25 8.61
CA ARG A 123 5.99 -20.41 8.50
C ARG A 123 6.78 -21.71 8.76
N PRO A 124 6.25 -22.70 9.50
CA PRO A 124 7.03 -23.84 9.98
C PRO A 124 7.38 -24.82 8.85
N ALA A 125 8.62 -25.31 8.86
CA ALA A 125 9.09 -26.41 8.03
C ALA A 125 8.49 -27.74 8.51
N ALA A 126 7.84 -28.46 7.61
CA ALA A 126 7.37 -29.84 7.82
C ALA A 126 8.44 -30.85 7.37
N PRO A 127 8.42 -32.09 7.90
CA PRO A 127 9.59 -32.95 7.98
C PRO A 127 9.84 -33.77 6.70
N LEU A 128 11.13 -33.94 6.39
CA LEU A 128 11.63 -34.91 5.42
C LEU A 128 11.34 -36.33 5.93
N SER A 129 10.53 -37.09 5.19
CA SER A 129 10.35 -38.52 5.40
C SER A 129 10.52 -39.29 4.10
N GLY A 130 11.28 -40.38 4.19
CA GLY A 130 11.02 -41.60 3.44
C GLY A 130 11.56 -41.69 2.02
N GLY A 131 12.86 -41.94 1.89
CA GLY A 131 13.41 -42.58 0.69
C GLY A 131 12.84 -43.99 0.49
N ARG A 132 12.51 -44.33 -0.76
CA ARG A 132 12.36 -45.72 -1.22
C ARG A 132 13.16 -45.96 -2.49
N LEU A 133 14.03 -46.95 -2.36
CA LEU A 133 14.86 -47.61 -3.36
C LEU A 133 14.07 -48.19 -4.55
N ARG A 134 14.70 -48.13 -5.74
CA ARG A 134 14.95 -49.24 -6.69
C ARG A 134 15.84 -48.68 -7.82
N ALA A 135 17.13 -49.06 -7.87
CA ALA A 135 17.69 -50.23 -8.59
C ALA A 135 17.66 -50.02 -10.13
N LEU A 136 18.71 -50.21 -10.93
CA LEU A 136 20.04 -50.79 -10.77
C LEU A 136 20.81 -50.53 -12.09
N ALA A 137 22.11 -50.22 -12.02
CA ALA A 137 23.18 -50.68 -12.93
C ALA A 137 24.38 -49.70 -12.95
N MET A 138 25.38 -49.97 -12.11
CA MET A 138 26.77 -49.52 -12.36
C MET A 138 27.77 -50.49 -11.72
N PRO A 139 29.03 -50.53 -12.21
CA PRO A 139 29.87 -51.72 -12.21
C PRO A 139 30.68 -51.89 -10.91
N LEU A 140 31.02 -53.16 -10.65
CA LEU A 140 31.62 -53.76 -9.46
C LEU A 140 32.94 -53.16 -8.91
N ALA A 141 33.52 -52.11 -9.51
CA ALA A 141 34.83 -51.58 -9.11
C ALA A 141 34.78 -50.57 -7.94
N ALA A 142 33.71 -49.78 -7.81
CA ALA A 142 33.61 -48.74 -6.79
C ALA A 142 33.25 -49.27 -5.38
N LEU A 143 32.58 -50.42 -5.31
CA LEU A 143 32.13 -51.01 -4.04
C LEU A 143 33.31 -51.60 -3.25
N ALA A 144 34.32 -52.15 -3.92
CA ALA A 144 35.51 -52.69 -3.27
C ALA A 144 36.35 -51.59 -2.58
N LEU A 145 36.38 -50.39 -3.17
CA LEU A 145 37.09 -49.23 -2.62
C LEU A 145 36.38 -48.65 -1.39
N LEU A 146 35.05 -48.63 -1.39
CA LEU A 146 34.25 -48.16 -0.24
C LEU A 146 34.30 -49.14 0.95
N VAL A 147 34.31 -50.45 0.68
CA VAL A 147 34.44 -51.44 1.76
C VAL A 147 35.84 -51.40 2.38
N GLY A 148 36.89 -51.20 1.57
CA GLY A 148 38.25 -51.02 2.08
C GLY A 148 38.41 -49.78 2.97
N PHE A 149 37.80 -48.66 2.58
CA PHE A 149 37.83 -47.41 3.35
C PHE A 149 37.01 -47.51 4.65
N ALA A 150 35.86 -48.18 4.62
CA ALA A 150 35.05 -48.42 5.81
C ALA A 150 35.75 -49.35 6.83
N LEU A 151 36.47 -50.38 6.35
CA LEU A 151 37.23 -51.27 7.21
C LEU A 151 38.43 -50.56 7.86
N TRP A 152 39.06 -49.64 7.13
CA TRP A 152 40.17 -48.82 7.63
C TRP A 152 39.71 -47.85 8.74
N LEU A 153 38.52 -47.25 8.59
CA LEU A 153 37.90 -46.39 9.61
C LEU A 153 37.52 -47.14 10.89
N LEU A 154 37.15 -48.42 10.79
CA LEU A 154 36.71 -49.22 11.93
C LEU A 154 37.86 -49.81 12.76
N MET A 155 39.07 -49.96 12.21
CA MET A 155 40.17 -50.65 12.89
C MET A 155 41.34 -49.77 13.36
N GLY A 156 41.44 -48.49 12.99
CA GLY A 156 42.68 -47.73 13.27
C GLY A 156 42.59 -46.23 13.60
N GLY A 157 41.42 -45.59 13.53
CA GLY A 157 41.30 -44.14 13.71
C GLY A 157 40.61 -43.76 15.02
N GLY A 158 41.38 -43.46 16.07
CA GLY A 158 40.86 -42.90 17.31
C GLY A 158 40.19 -41.55 17.08
N LEU A 159 38.86 -41.55 16.98
CA LEU A 159 38.01 -40.38 17.18
C LEU A 159 37.65 -40.34 18.66
N THR A 160 38.38 -39.51 19.40
CA THR A 160 37.96 -39.02 20.70
C THR A 160 36.55 -38.43 20.60
N ARG A 161 35.70 -38.84 21.53
CA ARG A 161 34.30 -38.43 21.65
C ARG A 161 34.18 -36.91 21.74
N ILE A 162 33.56 -36.28 20.75
CA ILE A 162 32.89 -34.97 20.92
C ILE A 162 31.42 -35.29 21.21
N ALA A 163 31.14 -35.65 22.45
CA ALA A 163 29.81 -35.73 23.01
C ALA A 163 29.78 -34.72 24.16
N GLY A 164 29.30 -33.50 23.90
CA GLY A 164 29.33 -32.44 24.92
C GLY A 164 28.49 -31.20 24.64
N THR A 165 27.93 -31.00 23.44
CA THR A 165 27.22 -29.75 23.12
C THR A 165 25.70 -29.87 23.03
N ALA A 166 25.14 -31.07 22.88
CA ALA A 166 23.69 -31.26 22.74
C ALA A 166 22.94 -31.40 24.09
N ASP A 167 23.58 -31.92 25.14
CA ASP A 167 22.96 -32.06 26.47
C ASP A 167 22.95 -30.74 27.25
N ALA A 168 24.03 -29.95 27.18
CA ALA A 168 24.15 -28.68 27.91
C ALA A 168 23.03 -27.68 27.55
N GLY A 169 22.66 -27.58 26.27
CA GLY A 169 21.62 -26.66 25.83
C GLY A 169 20.22 -27.02 26.36
N ARG A 170 19.92 -28.32 26.53
CA ARG A 170 18.59 -28.74 27.00
C ARG A 170 18.39 -28.43 28.48
N ASP A 171 19.46 -28.49 29.27
CA ASP A 171 19.46 -28.11 30.68
C ASP A 171 19.29 -26.59 30.86
N ASP A 172 19.88 -25.77 29.98
CA ASP A 172 19.77 -24.31 30.03
C ASP A 172 18.32 -23.80 29.84
N LEU A 173 17.57 -24.40 28.92
CA LEU A 173 16.16 -24.05 28.72
C LEU A 173 15.31 -24.41 29.95
N VAL A 174 15.59 -25.56 30.58
CA VAL A 174 14.87 -26.02 31.77
C VAL A 174 15.13 -25.11 32.97
N LEU A 175 16.39 -24.72 33.18
CA LEU A 175 16.77 -23.78 34.24
C LEU A 175 16.16 -22.39 34.03
N THR A 176 16.20 -21.89 32.79
CA THR A 176 15.56 -20.60 32.44
C THR A 176 14.05 -20.67 32.67
N ARG A 177 13.41 -21.76 32.27
CA ARG A 177 11.97 -21.96 32.49
C ARG A 177 11.62 -22.04 33.98
N ALA A 178 12.40 -22.77 34.76
CA ALA A 178 12.23 -22.85 36.21
C ALA A 178 12.37 -21.49 36.89
N ALA A 179 13.28 -20.62 36.42
CA ALA A 179 13.43 -19.26 36.92
C ALA A 179 12.21 -18.37 36.62
N LEU A 180 11.64 -18.48 35.41
CA LEU A 180 10.43 -17.75 35.04
C LEU A 180 9.21 -18.23 35.83
N ASP A 181 9.06 -19.54 36.04
CA ASP A 181 7.90 -20.14 36.72
C ASP A 181 7.84 -19.85 38.24
N GLN A 182 8.89 -19.26 38.82
CA GLN A 182 8.88 -18.72 40.19
C GLN A 182 7.87 -17.58 40.35
N PHE A 183 7.51 -16.91 39.25
CA PHE A 183 6.55 -15.82 39.23
C PHE A 183 5.24 -16.26 38.57
N PRO A 184 4.07 -15.91 39.14
CA PRO A 184 2.78 -16.21 38.51
C PRO A 184 2.67 -15.66 37.09
N PHE A 185 3.15 -14.43 36.87
CA PHE A 185 3.19 -13.75 35.56
C PHE A 185 4.28 -14.29 34.62
N GLY A 186 5.32 -14.93 35.15
CA GLY A 186 6.37 -15.56 34.33
C GLY A 186 5.89 -16.81 33.58
N ARG A 187 4.79 -17.41 34.02
CA ARG A 187 4.25 -18.65 33.41
C ARG A 187 3.73 -18.43 31.98
N ALA A 188 3.19 -17.25 31.69
CA ALA A 188 2.67 -16.90 30.37
C ALA A 188 3.78 -16.54 29.36
N ILE A 189 5.02 -16.34 29.82
CA ILE A 189 6.15 -15.94 28.98
C ILE A 189 6.66 -17.14 28.21
N ALA A 190 6.90 -16.97 26.91
CA ALA A 190 7.48 -18.00 26.07
C ALA A 190 9.01 -18.04 26.26
N ALA A 191 9.55 -19.23 26.50
CA ALA A 191 10.99 -19.49 26.50
C ALA A 191 11.26 -20.61 25.50
N ARG A 192 12.15 -20.36 24.54
CA ARG A 192 12.55 -21.33 23.51
C ARG A 192 14.05 -21.30 23.30
N GLN A 193 14.62 -22.42 22.91
CA GLN A 193 16.02 -22.48 22.51
C GLN A 193 16.13 -22.41 20.98
N GLU A 194 17.07 -21.61 20.47
CA GLU A 194 17.38 -21.53 19.04
C GLU A 194 18.48 -22.52 18.64
N VAL A 195 18.70 -22.65 17.33
CA VAL A 195 19.63 -23.61 16.73
C VAL A 195 21.09 -23.35 17.15
N ASP A 196 21.40 -22.11 17.57
CA ASP A 196 22.68 -21.69 18.11
C ASP A 196 22.88 -22.04 19.61
N GLY A 197 21.87 -22.63 20.24
CA GLY A 197 21.87 -22.98 21.66
C GLY A 197 21.46 -21.83 22.59
N ALA A 198 21.27 -20.61 22.07
CA ALA A 198 20.84 -19.47 22.89
C ALA A 198 19.38 -19.61 23.32
N VAL A 199 19.09 -19.21 24.57
CA VAL A 199 17.72 -19.19 25.09
C VAL A 199 17.07 -17.85 24.75
N TYR A 200 15.90 -17.89 24.15
CA TYR A 200 15.11 -16.73 23.78
C TYR A 200 13.86 -16.65 24.66
N VAL A 201 13.70 -15.55 25.38
CA VAL A 201 12.60 -15.28 26.29
C VAL A 201 11.78 -14.14 25.74
N SER A 202 10.50 -14.37 25.42
CA SER A 202 9.64 -13.35 24.82
C SER A 202 8.22 -13.40 25.35
N GLY A 203 7.60 -12.23 25.52
CA GLY A 203 6.22 -12.13 25.95
C GLY A 203 5.86 -10.76 26.49
N TYR A 204 4.73 -10.72 27.20
CA TYR A 204 4.14 -9.51 27.75
C TYR A 204 4.04 -9.63 29.26
N VAL A 205 4.30 -8.52 29.95
CA VAL A 205 4.05 -8.36 31.38
C VAL A 205 3.24 -7.10 31.61
N ASP A 206 2.49 -7.03 32.70
CA ASP A 206 1.61 -5.90 32.95
C ASP A 206 2.40 -4.66 33.35
N THR A 207 3.38 -4.83 34.25
CA THR A 207 4.08 -3.71 34.88
C THR A 207 5.60 -3.70 34.65
N PRO A 208 6.26 -2.53 34.71
CA PRO A 208 7.73 -2.46 34.62
C PRO A 208 8.46 -3.19 35.74
N VAL A 209 7.80 -3.38 36.89
CA VAL A 209 8.35 -4.10 38.04
C VAL A 209 8.43 -5.60 37.75
N GLU A 210 7.38 -6.17 37.13
CA GLU A 210 7.36 -7.57 36.71
C GLU A 210 8.45 -7.87 35.68
N ARG A 211 8.64 -6.99 34.69
CA ARG A 211 9.73 -7.11 33.70
C ARG A 211 11.08 -7.23 34.40
N ARG A 212 11.36 -6.33 35.35
CA ARG A 212 12.61 -6.33 36.12
C ARG A 212 12.78 -7.61 36.96
N ALA A 213 11.69 -8.11 37.55
CA ALA A 213 11.71 -9.35 38.31
C ALA A 213 12.07 -10.55 37.42
N LEU A 214 11.50 -10.65 36.22
CA LEU A 214 11.81 -11.74 35.28
C LEU A 214 13.23 -11.63 34.71
N VAL A 215 13.66 -10.44 34.29
CA VAL A 215 15.03 -10.23 33.79
C VAL A 215 16.06 -10.62 34.84
N GLY A 216 15.91 -10.11 36.06
CA GLY A 216 16.82 -10.45 37.16
C GLY A 216 16.75 -11.92 37.58
N ALA A 217 15.63 -12.61 37.38
CA ALA A 217 15.53 -14.04 37.64
C ALA A 217 16.26 -14.87 36.58
N VAL A 218 16.16 -14.50 35.31
CA VAL A 218 16.87 -15.16 34.20
C VAL A 218 18.38 -14.90 34.31
N GLU A 219 18.81 -13.67 34.59
CA GLU A 219 20.24 -13.33 34.75
C GLU A 219 20.92 -14.10 35.89
N LYS A 220 20.22 -14.33 37.00
CA LYS A 220 20.71 -15.12 38.13
C LYS A 220 21.02 -16.58 37.79
N THR A 221 20.48 -17.09 36.69
CA THR A 221 20.81 -18.45 36.23
C THR A 221 22.20 -18.54 35.60
N GLY A 222 22.80 -17.40 35.23
CA GLY A 222 24.09 -17.33 34.53
C GLY A 222 24.03 -17.77 33.05
N ILE A 223 22.82 -18.03 32.53
CA ILE A 223 22.60 -18.50 31.16
C ILE A 223 22.49 -17.29 30.23
N PRO A 224 23.21 -17.26 29.10
CA PRO A 224 23.07 -16.20 28.11
C PRO A 224 21.72 -16.31 27.41
N ALA A 225 20.74 -15.52 27.86
CA ALA A 225 19.40 -15.46 27.29
C ALA A 225 19.14 -14.12 26.59
N ARG A 226 18.51 -14.16 25.40
CA ARG A 226 18.00 -12.99 24.70
C ARG A 226 16.57 -12.71 25.18
N ILE A 227 16.36 -11.59 25.88
CA ILE A 227 15.08 -11.28 26.53
C ILE A 227 14.36 -10.15 25.77
N ARG A 228 13.18 -10.44 25.21
CA ARG A 228 12.25 -9.45 24.62
C ARG A 228 10.91 -9.45 25.35
N LEU A 229 10.86 -8.71 26.46
CA LEU A 229 9.67 -8.55 27.28
C LEU A 229 9.09 -7.14 27.11
N TRP A 230 7.84 -7.07 26.65
CA TRP A 230 7.09 -5.84 26.50
C TRP A 230 6.22 -5.56 27.72
N VAL A 231 6.01 -4.28 28.04
CA VAL A 231 5.24 -3.87 29.22
C VAL A 231 3.91 -3.25 28.78
N LEU A 232 2.80 -3.91 29.11
CA LEU A 232 1.46 -3.51 28.67
C LEU A 232 1.07 -2.13 29.23
N GLN A 233 1.44 -1.81 30.48
CA GLN A 233 1.18 -0.48 31.05
C GLN A 233 1.83 0.65 30.24
N THR A 234 3.06 0.47 29.78
CA THR A 234 3.77 1.45 28.96
C THR A 234 3.09 1.61 27.60
N ILE A 235 2.73 0.49 26.96
CA ILE A 235 2.01 0.48 25.67
C ILE A 235 0.66 1.22 25.79
N ARG A 236 -0.11 0.97 26.87
CA ARG A 236 -1.38 1.68 27.11
C ARG A 236 -1.17 3.20 27.21
N ALA A 237 -0.19 3.64 28.00
CA ALA A 237 0.09 5.06 28.18
C ALA A 237 0.51 5.75 26.87
N GLU A 238 1.26 5.06 26.00
CA GLU A 238 1.63 5.58 24.68
C GLU A 238 0.42 5.71 23.76
N ILE A 239 -0.46 4.71 23.71
CA ILE A 239 -1.69 4.76 22.91
C ILE A 239 -2.61 5.87 23.39
N GLU A 240 -2.80 6.02 24.71
CA GLU A 240 -3.60 7.09 25.31
C GLU A 240 -3.06 8.47 24.92
N SER A 241 -1.74 8.66 25.00
CA SER A 241 -1.08 9.90 24.62
C SER A 241 -1.27 10.21 23.13
N LEU A 242 -1.15 9.20 22.26
CA LEU A 242 -1.38 9.36 20.82
C LEU A 242 -2.83 9.74 20.49
N ILE A 243 -3.81 9.07 21.10
CA ILE A 243 -5.23 9.39 20.92
C ILE A 243 -5.52 10.82 21.38
N ALA A 244 -5.04 11.20 22.56
CA ALA A 244 -5.22 12.53 23.12
C ALA A 244 -4.58 13.63 22.25
N ALA A 245 -3.38 13.38 21.72
CA ALA A 245 -2.67 14.31 20.86
C ALA A 245 -3.41 14.56 19.53
N GLN A 246 -4.01 13.51 18.95
CA GLN A 246 -4.77 13.61 17.69
C GLN A 246 -6.20 14.15 17.88
N LYS A 247 -6.69 14.22 19.13
CA LYS A 247 -8.05 14.66 19.48
C LYS A 247 -9.14 13.86 18.74
N LEU A 248 -8.91 12.56 18.57
CA LEU A 248 -9.82 11.67 17.85
C LEU A 248 -10.79 10.98 18.85
N PRO A 249 -12.08 10.81 18.49
CA PRO A 249 -13.05 10.10 19.32
C PRO A 249 -12.91 8.58 19.14
N VAL A 250 -11.74 8.06 19.50
CA VAL A 250 -11.39 6.63 19.39
C VAL A 250 -11.04 6.11 20.77
N GLY A 251 -11.69 5.02 21.17
CA GLY A 251 -11.32 4.19 22.30
C GLY A 251 -10.43 3.03 21.87
N PHE A 252 -9.83 2.36 22.85
CA PHE A 252 -9.00 1.19 22.58
C PHE A 252 -9.11 0.14 23.69
N GLN A 253 -8.79 -1.09 23.33
CA GLN A 253 -8.64 -2.21 24.26
C GLN A 253 -7.34 -2.94 23.93
N LEU A 254 -6.48 -3.10 24.95
CA LEU A 254 -5.24 -3.87 24.84
C LEU A 254 -5.38 -5.16 25.63
N SER A 255 -5.16 -6.28 24.95
CA SER A 255 -5.20 -7.62 25.53
C SER A 255 -3.82 -8.04 26.08
N GLU A 256 -3.81 -9.11 26.88
CA GLU A 256 -2.61 -9.62 27.55
C GLU A 256 -1.55 -10.15 26.59
N ASP A 257 -1.93 -10.51 25.36
CA ASP A 257 -1.01 -10.98 24.31
C ASP A 257 -0.44 -9.86 23.42
N GLY A 258 -0.71 -8.60 23.78
CA GLY A 258 -0.27 -7.44 23.02
C GLY A 258 -1.13 -7.11 21.79
N THR A 259 -2.29 -7.75 21.60
CA THR A 259 -3.24 -7.37 20.54
C THR A 259 -4.04 -6.13 20.94
N LEU A 260 -3.99 -5.11 20.08
CA LEU A 260 -4.72 -3.85 20.22
C LEU A 260 -5.97 -3.83 19.35
N VAL A 261 -7.11 -3.50 19.94
CA VAL A 261 -8.36 -3.22 19.22
C VAL A 261 -8.69 -1.74 19.36
N LEU A 262 -8.79 -1.04 18.22
CA LEU A 262 -9.21 0.36 18.14
C LEU A 262 -10.69 0.43 17.75
N ASP A 263 -11.49 1.20 18.47
CA ASP A 263 -12.94 1.32 18.26
C ASP A 263 -13.37 2.80 18.32
N GLY A 264 -14.25 3.24 17.43
CA GLY A 264 -14.69 4.63 17.41
C GLY A 264 -15.21 5.07 16.04
N LEU A 265 -15.39 6.38 15.85
CA LEU A 265 -15.94 6.96 14.64
C LEU A 265 -14.97 7.96 14.02
N ILE A 266 -14.49 7.68 12.81
CA ILE A 266 -13.72 8.63 11.99
C ILE A 266 -14.28 8.56 10.57
N LEU A 267 -15.13 9.53 10.20
CA LEU A 267 -15.83 9.53 8.92
C LEU A 267 -14.87 9.51 7.72
N ASN A 268 -13.82 10.33 7.78
CA ASN A 268 -12.80 10.38 6.75
C ASN A 268 -11.89 9.13 6.78
N GLU A 269 -12.00 8.30 5.75
CA GLU A 269 -11.28 7.03 5.63
C GLU A 269 -9.75 7.21 5.61
N GLY A 270 -9.25 8.19 4.84
CA GLY A 270 -7.81 8.47 4.78
C GLY A 270 -7.24 8.95 6.12
N ARG A 271 -8.04 9.65 6.95
CA ARG A 271 -7.65 10.01 8.32
C ARG A 271 -7.65 8.80 9.24
N ALA A 272 -8.66 7.93 9.13
CA ALA A 272 -8.75 6.70 9.92
C ALA A 272 -7.57 5.75 9.63
N ALA A 273 -7.26 5.52 8.35
CA ALA A 273 -6.13 4.70 7.92
C ALA A 273 -4.79 5.25 8.45
N ARG A 274 -4.53 6.54 8.23
CA ARG A 274 -3.31 7.21 8.75
C ARG A 274 -3.19 7.13 10.26
N PHE A 275 -4.30 7.19 10.99
CA PHE A 275 -4.26 7.04 12.45
C PHE A 275 -3.88 5.60 12.86
N VAL A 276 -4.47 4.59 12.22
CA VAL A 276 -4.11 3.18 12.46
C VAL A 276 -2.64 2.92 12.14
N ASP A 277 -2.14 3.45 11.04
CA ASP A 277 -0.74 3.28 10.65
C ASP A 277 0.21 4.05 11.59
N LEU A 278 -0.16 5.26 12.00
CA LEU A 278 0.56 6.00 13.04
C LEU A 278 0.70 5.20 14.34
N VAL A 279 -0.37 4.51 14.78
CA VAL A 279 -0.32 3.65 15.97
C VAL A 279 0.62 2.47 15.77
N LYS A 280 0.55 1.79 14.61
CA LYS A 280 1.47 0.67 14.29
C LYS A 280 2.93 1.09 14.28
N ASP A 281 3.22 2.27 13.70
CA ASP A 281 4.59 2.74 13.52
C ASP A 281 5.17 3.33 14.80
N ARG A 282 4.36 3.97 15.65
CA ARG A 282 4.83 4.68 16.85
C ARG A 282 4.81 3.84 18.11
N VAL A 283 3.94 2.85 18.22
CA VAL A 283 3.79 2.03 19.43
C VAL A 283 4.52 0.71 19.22
N VAL A 284 5.69 0.60 19.82
CA VAL A 284 6.55 -0.58 19.69
C VAL A 284 6.04 -1.69 20.61
N GLY A 285 6.17 -2.93 20.17
CA GLY A 285 5.81 -4.10 20.97
C GLY A 285 4.33 -4.51 20.87
N LEU A 286 3.56 -3.99 19.91
CA LEU A 286 2.24 -4.52 19.61
C LEU A 286 2.34 -5.83 18.83
N ALA A 287 1.60 -6.86 19.24
CA ALA A 287 1.52 -8.11 18.48
C ALA A 287 0.71 -7.95 17.19
N ALA A 288 -0.43 -7.26 17.30
CA ALA A 288 -1.34 -7.00 16.20
C ALA A 288 -2.20 -5.77 16.49
N VAL A 289 -2.64 -5.08 15.43
CA VAL A 289 -3.58 -3.95 15.52
C VAL A 289 -4.82 -4.28 14.69
N GLN A 290 -5.96 -4.35 15.37
CA GLN A 290 -7.27 -4.53 14.76
C GLN A 290 -8.05 -3.22 14.81
N SER A 291 -8.50 -2.75 13.65
CA SER A 291 -9.35 -1.56 13.57
C SER A 291 -10.81 -1.96 13.45
N ARG A 292 -11.63 -1.49 14.39
CA ARG A 292 -13.10 -1.46 14.34
C ARG A 292 -13.61 -0.03 14.21
N ILE A 293 -12.75 0.89 13.78
CA ILE A 293 -13.11 2.28 13.54
C ILE A 293 -14.11 2.33 12.40
N ARG A 294 -15.28 2.92 12.65
CA ARG A 294 -16.33 3.11 11.65
C ARG A 294 -16.00 4.36 10.83
N THR A 295 -16.00 4.18 9.51
CA THR A 295 -15.79 5.23 8.50
C THR A 295 -17.06 5.49 7.70
N ALA A 296 -17.10 6.60 6.95
CA ALA A 296 -18.23 6.91 6.08
C ALA A 296 -18.54 5.78 5.10
N GLN A 297 -17.52 5.10 4.56
CA GLN A 297 -17.71 3.96 3.66
C GLN A 297 -18.24 2.71 4.36
N SER A 298 -17.75 2.40 5.56
CA SER A 298 -18.30 1.29 6.33
C SER A 298 -19.78 1.52 6.67
N LEU A 299 -20.14 2.78 6.99
CA LEU A 299 -21.51 3.20 7.26
C LEU A 299 -22.37 3.17 6.00
N LEU A 300 -21.84 3.61 4.85
CA LEU A 300 -22.53 3.51 3.56
C LEU A 300 -22.95 2.05 3.28
N GLY A 301 -22.04 1.08 3.45
CA GLY A 301 -22.37 -0.34 3.24
C GLY A 301 -23.43 -0.90 4.22
N GLU A 302 -23.59 -0.32 5.41
CA GLU A 302 -24.72 -0.62 6.30
C GLU A 302 -26.04 0.03 5.82
N VAL A 303 -25.97 1.27 5.32
CA VAL A 303 -27.11 2.04 4.83
C VAL A 303 -27.64 1.48 3.50
N GLU A 304 -26.77 1.00 2.61
CA GLU A 304 -27.16 0.30 1.39
C GLU A 304 -27.93 -0.98 1.68
N ARG A 305 -27.51 -1.75 2.70
CA ARG A 305 -28.26 -2.92 3.18
C ARG A 305 -29.63 -2.52 3.73
N LEU A 306 -29.74 -1.38 4.39
CA LEU A 306 -31.03 -0.83 4.83
C LEU A 306 -31.92 -0.44 3.64
N ALA A 307 -31.36 0.20 2.61
CA ALA A 307 -32.07 0.56 1.38
C ALA A 307 -32.54 -0.68 0.58
N GLN A 308 -31.73 -1.75 0.57
CA GLN A 308 -32.08 -3.03 -0.01
C GLN A 308 -33.24 -3.70 0.75
N ALA A 309 -33.18 -3.74 2.08
CA ALA A 309 -34.25 -4.28 2.92
C ALA A 309 -35.57 -3.52 2.75
N ALA A 310 -35.50 -2.19 2.56
CA ALA A 310 -36.64 -1.35 2.24
C ALA A 310 -37.09 -1.43 0.76
N GLN A 311 -36.41 -2.19 -0.09
CA GLN A 311 -36.70 -2.33 -1.52
C GLN A 311 -36.71 -1.01 -2.32
N ILE A 312 -35.85 -0.04 -1.93
CA ILE A 312 -35.68 1.24 -2.63
C ILE A 312 -34.37 1.35 -3.41
N GLN A 313 -33.43 0.42 -3.21
CA GLN A 313 -32.10 0.43 -3.82
C GLN A 313 -32.08 0.58 -5.36
N PRO A 314 -33.03 0.01 -6.14
CA PRO A 314 -33.07 0.23 -7.59
C PRO A 314 -33.38 1.67 -8.01
N TYR A 315 -33.95 2.48 -7.11
CA TYR A 315 -34.46 3.83 -7.39
C TYR A 315 -33.59 4.94 -6.79
N VAL A 316 -32.70 4.58 -5.85
CA VAL A 316 -31.90 5.53 -5.07
C VAL A 316 -30.45 5.10 -5.10
N LEU A 317 -29.60 5.96 -5.67
CA LEU A 317 -28.15 5.86 -5.60
C LEU A 317 -27.66 6.53 -4.32
N LEU A 318 -26.95 5.75 -3.50
CA LEU A 318 -26.29 6.23 -2.29
C LEU A 318 -24.79 6.37 -2.58
N ARG A 319 -24.19 7.48 -2.14
CA ARG A 319 -22.74 7.70 -2.25
C ARG A 319 -22.24 8.52 -1.08
N VAL A 320 -20.97 8.36 -0.71
CA VAL A 320 -20.31 9.28 0.24
C VAL A 320 -19.82 10.51 -0.52
N VAL A 321 -20.13 11.69 0.01
CA VAL A 321 -19.56 12.97 -0.43
C VAL A 321 -19.03 13.66 0.82
N ASP A 322 -17.72 13.89 0.86
CA ASP A 322 -17.01 14.38 2.04
C ASP A 322 -17.27 13.47 3.27
N ASP A 323 -17.96 14.00 4.29
CA ASP A 323 -18.30 13.31 5.54
C ASP A 323 -19.82 13.05 5.67
N LEU A 324 -20.57 13.05 4.55
CA LEU A 324 -22.01 12.74 4.53
C LEU A 324 -22.38 11.71 3.45
N ILE A 325 -23.54 11.09 3.62
CA ILE A 325 -24.14 10.23 2.59
C ILE A 325 -25.08 11.09 1.75
N GLU A 326 -24.96 10.99 0.43
CA GLU A 326 -25.87 11.60 -0.52
C GLU A 326 -26.73 10.52 -1.19
N ALA A 327 -28.05 10.68 -1.11
CA ALA A 327 -29.05 9.87 -1.76
C ALA A 327 -29.64 10.64 -2.96
N THR A 328 -29.47 10.11 -4.17
CA THR A 328 -29.99 10.71 -5.40
C THR A 328 -30.87 9.71 -6.14
N GLY A 329 -31.98 10.16 -6.73
CA GLY A 329 -32.83 9.24 -7.50
C GLY A 329 -34.27 9.70 -7.65
N ALA A 330 -35.09 8.83 -8.25
CA ALA A 330 -36.51 9.05 -8.41
C ALA A 330 -37.28 7.78 -8.04
N ILE A 331 -38.19 7.90 -7.07
CA ILE A 331 -39.01 6.79 -6.59
C ILE A 331 -40.42 6.87 -7.18
N PRO A 332 -41.02 5.73 -7.57
CA PRO A 332 -42.41 5.71 -8.01
C PRO A 332 -43.37 5.88 -6.80
N ALA A 333 -44.61 6.27 -7.07
CA ALA A 333 -45.58 6.64 -6.03
C ALA A 333 -45.86 5.50 -5.03
N GLU A 334 -45.87 4.25 -5.51
CA GLU A 334 -46.06 3.05 -4.70
C GLU A 334 -44.88 2.74 -3.76
N LYS A 335 -43.72 3.39 -3.93
CA LYS A 335 -42.52 3.20 -3.09
C LYS A 335 -42.31 4.34 -2.08
N VAL A 336 -43.21 5.31 -2.00
CA VAL A 336 -43.12 6.44 -1.05
C VAL A 336 -43.06 5.95 0.40
N ASP A 337 -43.96 5.06 0.80
CA ASP A 337 -44.00 4.54 2.18
C ASP A 337 -42.73 3.77 2.54
N ALA A 338 -42.16 3.04 1.57
CA ALA A 338 -40.91 2.32 1.72
C ALA A 338 -39.71 3.27 1.91
N PHE A 339 -39.67 4.36 1.14
CA PHE A 339 -38.65 5.39 1.27
C PHE A 339 -38.74 6.16 2.60
N VAL A 340 -39.96 6.50 3.02
CA VAL A 340 -40.22 7.06 4.35
C VAL A 340 -39.75 6.10 5.45
N GLY A 341 -40.09 4.81 5.35
CA GLY A 341 -39.64 3.79 6.31
C GLY A 341 -38.11 3.63 6.35
N PHE A 342 -37.44 3.79 5.21
CA PHE A 342 -35.99 3.88 5.12
C PHE A 342 -35.47 5.10 5.88
N LEU A 343 -35.99 6.30 5.64
CA LEU A 343 -35.56 7.54 6.30
C LEU A 343 -35.77 7.50 7.82
N GLN A 344 -36.88 6.94 8.31
CA GLN A 344 -37.12 6.75 9.74
C GLN A 344 -36.11 5.79 10.37
N SER A 345 -35.81 4.69 9.68
CA SER A 345 -34.84 3.70 10.15
C SER A 345 -33.41 4.24 10.11
N TYR A 346 -33.12 5.08 9.11
CA TYR A 346 -31.86 5.81 9.02
C TYR A 346 -31.71 6.80 10.17
N ALA A 347 -32.72 7.62 10.42
CA ALA A 347 -32.72 8.63 11.48
C ALA A 347 -32.46 8.01 12.87
N ARG A 348 -33.07 6.86 13.15
CA ARG A 348 -32.87 6.12 14.41
C ARG A 348 -31.47 5.56 14.58
N ARG A 349 -30.85 5.08 13.51
CA ARG A 349 -29.62 4.26 13.59
C ARG A 349 -28.34 5.00 13.22
N PHE A 350 -28.39 5.91 12.26
CA PHE A 350 -27.20 6.44 11.60
C PHE A 350 -27.09 7.96 11.66
N ALA A 351 -28.20 8.70 11.78
CA ALA A 351 -28.18 10.17 11.71
C ALA A 351 -27.37 10.88 12.81
N ARG A 352 -27.00 10.17 13.88
CA ARG A 352 -26.10 10.67 14.94
C ARG A 352 -24.61 10.52 14.59
N GLU A 353 -24.30 9.62 13.67
CA GLU A 353 -22.93 9.26 13.28
C GLU A 353 -22.55 9.88 11.95
N ILE A 354 -23.45 9.83 10.96
CA ILE A 354 -23.25 10.38 9.62
C ILE A 354 -24.53 11.08 9.14
N PRO A 355 -24.43 12.30 8.58
CA PRO A 355 -25.54 12.98 7.90
C PRO A 355 -26.00 12.28 6.62
N LEU A 356 -27.28 12.42 6.28
CA LEU A 356 -27.83 12.06 4.97
C LEU A 356 -28.41 13.28 4.28
N ARG A 357 -27.88 13.60 3.10
CA ARG A 357 -28.46 14.54 2.16
C ARG A 357 -29.27 13.76 1.12
N SER A 358 -30.54 14.11 0.92
CA SER A 358 -31.41 13.45 -0.05
C SER A 358 -31.90 14.42 -1.13
N PHE A 359 -31.68 14.03 -2.38
CA PHE A 359 -32.24 14.62 -3.60
C PHE A 359 -33.26 13.69 -4.26
N VAL A 360 -33.85 12.78 -3.49
CA VAL A 360 -34.80 11.80 -4.03
C VAL A 360 -36.12 12.49 -4.34
N GLN A 361 -36.63 12.31 -5.56
CA GLN A 361 -37.87 12.92 -6.05
C GLN A 361 -38.94 11.87 -6.39
N LEU A 362 -40.19 12.31 -6.49
CA LEU A 362 -41.28 11.46 -6.97
C LEU A 362 -41.24 11.36 -8.51
N GLN A 363 -41.22 10.15 -9.05
CA GLN A 363 -41.24 9.92 -10.49
C GLN A 363 -42.52 10.50 -11.11
N GLY A 364 -42.38 11.38 -12.12
CA GLY A 364 -43.52 12.01 -12.81
C GLY A 364 -44.07 13.30 -12.16
N ALA A 365 -43.43 13.81 -11.10
CA ALA A 365 -43.65 15.20 -10.66
C ALA A 365 -42.83 16.14 -11.56
N GLY A 366 -43.48 17.15 -12.16
CA GLY A 366 -42.91 17.97 -13.24
C GLY A 366 -41.72 18.87 -12.84
N THR A 367 -40.95 19.21 -13.89
CA THR A 367 -39.70 19.99 -14.00
C THR A 367 -38.51 19.46 -13.17
N PRO A 368 -37.56 18.74 -13.80
CA PRO A 368 -36.26 18.46 -13.20
C PRO A 368 -35.53 19.78 -12.96
N GLY A 369 -35.40 20.21 -11.69
CA GLY A 369 -34.67 21.45 -11.38
C GLY A 369 -35.05 22.20 -10.11
N ALA A 370 -36.04 21.77 -9.32
CA ALA A 370 -36.22 22.35 -7.98
C ALA A 370 -35.22 21.69 -7.01
N GLU A 371 -34.03 22.30 -6.91
CA GLU A 371 -32.84 21.92 -6.12
C GLU A 371 -33.05 21.95 -4.59
N ARG A 372 -34.14 21.40 -4.07
CA ARG A 372 -34.33 21.29 -2.61
C ARG A 372 -33.87 19.95 -2.10
N ALA A 373 -32.67 19.91 -1.55
CA ALA A 373 -32.18 18.75 -0.81
C ALA A 373 -32.80 18.72 0.59
N ILE A 374 -32.98 17.52 1.11
CA ILE A 374 -33.34 17.28 2.51
C ILE A 374 -32.09 16.85 3.25
N LEU A 375 -31.85 17.37 4.44
CA LEU A 375 -30.75 16.94 5.29
C LEU A 375 -31.29 16.25 6.56
N VAL A 376 -30.88 15.01 6.80
CA VAL A 376 -31.23 14.23 8.00
C VAL A 376 -29.98 13.99 8.83
N GLY A 377 -29.95 14.57 10.03
CA GLY A 377 -28.75 14.60 10.87
C GLY A 377 -27.70 15.55 10.30
N GLY A 378 -27.29 16.57 11.06
CA GLY A 378 -26.36 17.61 10.60
C GLY A 378 -26.98 18.99 10.47
N THR A 379 -26.18 19.97 10.03
CA THR A 379 -26.58 21.37 9.90
C THR A 379 -26.82 21.73 8.44
N ALA A 380 -28.04 22.19 8.10
CA ALA A 380 -28.38 22.59 6.74
C ALA A 380 -27.53 23.76 6.25
N SER A 381 -27.07 23.69 5.00
CA SER A 381 -26.41 24.79 4.30
C SER A 381 -27.01 24.99 2.91
N GLY A 382 -27.46 26.21 2.62
CA GLY A 382 -27.90 26.63 1.28
C GLY A 382 -29.11 25.88 0.69
N GLY A 383 -30.33 26.36 0.94
CA GLY A 383 -31.55 25.86 0.26
C GLY A 383 -32.05 24.49 0.73
N GLU A 384 -31.28 23.80 1.57
CA GLU A 384 -31.63 22.51 2.19
C GLU A 384 -32.74 22.66 3.25
N VAL A 385 -33.58 21.64 3.36
CA VAL A 385 -34.55 21.49 4.45
C VAL A 385 -33.96 20.53 5.48
N ALA A 386 -33.56 21.05 6.64
CA ALA A 386 -33.12 20.23 7.76
C ALA A 386 -34.33 19.52 8.40
N LEU A 387 -34.26 18.19 8.50
CA LEU A 387 -35.19 17.39 9.28
C LEU A 387 -34.56 17.03 10.62
N ASP A 388 -35.33 17.22 11.68
CA ASP A 388 -34.97 16.76 13.02
C ASP A 388 -35.00 15.22 13.03
N PRO A 389 -33.85 14.55 13.28
CA PRO A 389 -33.77 13.10 13.24
C PRO A 389 -34.63 12.43 14.33
N ASP A 390 -34.83 13.07 15.49
CA ASP A 390 -35.63 12.51 16.57
C ASP A 390 -37.14 12.60 16.25
N GLN A 391 -37.58 13.69 15.61
CA GLN A 391 -38.97 13.81 15.12
C GLN A 391 -39.24 12.85 13.97
N LEU A 392 -38.32 12.76 13.00
CA LEU A 392 -38.42 11.85 11.87
C LEU A 392 -38.47 10.40 12.35
N ALA A 393 -37.63 10.02 13.32
CA ALA A 393 -37.64 8.69 13.95
C ALA A 393 -38.98 8.30 14.59
N GLN A 394 -39.74 9.29 15.10
CA GLN A 394 -41.05 9.13 15.71
C GLN A 394 -42.20 9.18 14.69
N GLY A 395 -41.90 9.41 13.42
CA GLY A 395 -42.92 9.56 12.36
C GLY A 395 -43.58 10.93 12.33
N ILE A 396 -42.97 11.94 12.96
CA ILE A 396 -43.48 13.31 13.04
C ILE A 396 -42.81 14.13 11.92
N TYR A 397 -43.51 14.34 10.81
CA TYR A 397 -43.05 15.13 9.67
C TYR A 397 -44.24 15.53 8.79
N ARG A 398 -44.09 16.57 7.96
CA ARG A 398 -45.08 16.85 6.91
C ARG A 398 -44.71 16.11 5.61
N PRO A 399 -45.67 15.52 4.88
CA PRO A 399 -45.36 14.81 3.63
C PRO A 399 -44.59 15.66 2.60
N GLY A 400 -44.87 16.98 2.55
CA GLY A 400 -44.17 17.92 1.68
C GLY A 400 -42.73 18.27 2.12
N GLU A 401 -42.32 17.90 3.32
CA GLU A 401 -40.95 18.08 3.83
C GLU A 401 -40.04 16.90 3.47
N ILE A 402 -40.60 15.70 3.21
CA ILE A 402 -39.85 14.49 2.83
C ILE A 402 -39.71 14.34 1.31
N LEU A 403 -40.69 14.81 0.53
CA LEU A 403 -40.66 14.74 -0.92
C LEU A 403 -40.97 16.13 -1.51
N PRO A 404 -39.93 16.89 -1.90
CA PRO A 404 -40.11 18.17 -2.57
C PRO A 404 -40.93 17.96 -3.85
N GLY A 405 -42.11 18.57 -3.94
CA GLY A 405 -43.02 18.44 -5.09
C GLY A 405 -44.33 17.69 -4.84
N ALA A 406 -44.51 17.03 -3.68
CA ALA A 406 -45.77 16.35 -3.34
C ALA A 406 -46.92 17.32 -2.98
N GLY A 407 -46.62 18.59 -2.70
CA GLY A 407 -47.50 19.53 -2.01
C GLY A 407 -48.66 20.17 -2.79
N ASN A 408 -48.91 19.83 -4.07
CA ASN A 408 -49.94 20.52 -4.86
C ASN A 408 -50.97 19.61 -5.57
N ARG A 409 -51.02 18.31 -5.26
CA ARG A 409 -52.17 17.47 -5.65
C ARG A 409 -53.10 17.36 -4.45
N GLY A 410 -54.23 18.07 -4.53
CA GLY A 410 -55.21 18.16 -3.45
C GLY A 410 -55.69 16.80 -2.95
N GLY A 411 -55.78 16.68 -1.62
CA GLY A 411 -56.63 15.70 -0.95
C GLY A 411 -56.02 14.32 -0.70
N VAL A 412 -55.01 14.23 0.17
CA VAL A 412 -54.79 13.00 0.97
C VAL A 412 -54.73 13.43 2.43
N GLY A 413 -55.76 13.08 3.19
CA GLY A 413 -55.84 13.37 4.63
C GLY A 413 -54.76 12.62 5.42
N PRO A 414 -54.46 13.04 6.66
CA PRO A 414 -53.39 12.44 7.46
C PRO A 414 -53.64 10.94 7.67
N LEU A 415 -52.70 10.11 7.20
CA LEU A 415 -52.69 8.67 7.44
C LEU A 415 -52.45 8.42 8.93
N ARG A 416 -53.50 7.94 9.63
CA ARG A 416 -53.40 7.39 10.98
C ARG A 416 -52.69 6.03 10.94
N PRO A 417 -51.68 5.78 11.79
CA PRO A 417 -51.10 4.44 11.90
C PRO A 417 -52.03 3.54 12.72
N GLY A 418 -52.59 2.52 12.07
CA GLY A 418 -53.31 1.42 12.73
C GLY A 418 -54.82 1.40 12.47
N GLY A 419 -55.24 0.69 11.43
CA GLY A 419 -56.66 0.35 11.19
C GLY A 419 -56.77 -0.79 10.19
N ARG A 420 -57.31 -1.93 10.63
CA ARG A 420 -57.63 -3.08 9.77
C ARG A 420 -58.68 -2.70 8.72
N PRO A 421 -58.69 -3.32 7.53
CA PRO A 421 -59.65 -2.99 6.48
C PRO A 421 -61.04 -3.49 6.89
N GLN A 422 -61.99 -2.56 7.08
CA GLN A 422 -63.41 -2.89 7.04
C GLN A 422 -63.93 -2.67 5.62
N THR A 423 -64.40 -3.77 5.04
CA THR A 423 -65.33 -3.86 3.93
C THR A 423 -66.58 -3.03 4.23
N VAL A 424 -66.96 -2.12 3.33
CA VAL A 424 -68.32 -1.55 3.35
C VAL A 424 -68.92 -1.67 1.96
N LEU A 425 -69.99 -2.48 1.94
CA LEU A 425 -70.97 -2.68 0.89
C LEU A 425 -71.87 -1.44 0.74
N ALA A 426 -72.56 -1.37 -0.39
CA ALA A 426 -73.49 -0.35 -0.87
C ALA A 426 -74.62 0.08 0.09
N ASP A 427 -75.03 1.36 -0.03
CA ASP A 427 -76.41 1.88 -0.26
C ASP A 427 -76.32 3.44 -0.27
N ALA A 428 -76.68 4.18 -1.33
CA ALA A 428 -77.99 4.48 -1.95
C ALA A 428 -78.70 5.72 -1.34
N ALA A 429 -79.08 6.65 -2.24
CA ALA A 429 -79.97 7.83 -2.12
C ALA A 429 -79.43 9.04 -1.29
N GLY A 430 -79.58 10.30 -1.70
CA GLY A 430 -80.28 10.92 -2.83
C GLY A 430 -80.15 12.45 -2.80
N GLU A 431 -80.54 13.06 -3.92
CA GLU A 431 -81.08 14.43 -4.13
C GLU A 431 -80.25 15.71 -3.86
N GLY A 432 -80.06 16.47 -4.95
CA GLY A 432 -80.66 17.81 -5.07
C GLY A 432 -79.75 19.06 -5.05
N GLY A 433 -79.81 19.89 -6.11
CA GLY A 433 -79.50 21.34 -6.03
C GLY A 433 -78.50 21.87 -7.06
N MET A 434 -78.90 22.03 -8.33
CA MET A 434 -79.11 23.30 -9.06
C MET A 434 -78.09 24.46 -8.91
N ALA A 435 -77.55 24.82 -10.09
CA ALA A 435 -77.44 26.16 -10.69
C ALA A 435 -76.34 27.16 -10.24
N GLY A 436 -75.55 27.59 -11.23
CA GLY A 436 -74.66 28.75 -11.13
C GLY A 436 -73.88 29.03 -12.42
N ARG A 437 -74.54 29.65 -13.41
CA ARG A 437 -73.97 30.21 -14.66
C ARG A 437 -73.14 31.46 -14.39
N ASN A 438 -72.02 31.62 -15.09
CA ASN A 438 -71.41 32.84 -15.67
C ASN A 438 -69.91 32.56 -15.88
N GLY A 439 -69.20 32.86 -16.97
CA GLY A 439 -69.48 33.59 -18.19
C GLY A 439 -68.12 34.07 -18.74
N THR A 440 -67.96 34.04 -20.08
CA THR A 440 -67.16 34.97 -20.92
C THR A 440 -65.65 35.10 -20.66
N SER A 441 -64.74 34.62 -21.52
CA SER A 441 -64.35 35.10 -22.87
C SER A 441 -62.98 35.81 -22.82
N GLY A 442 -62.05 35.42 -23.68
CA GLY A 442 -60.74 36.09 -23.83
C GLY A 442 -59.85 35.42 -24.87
N THR A 443 -60.12 35.72 -26.14
CA THR A 443 -59.32 35.41 -27.34
C THR A 443 -58.07 36.30 -27.46
N SER A 444 -57.20 35.93 -28.42
CA SER A 444 -56.08 36.66 -29.06
C SER A 444 -54.70 36.55 -28.37
N GLY A 445 -53.59 36.33 -29.09
CA GLY A 445 -53.37 36.39 -30.53
C GLY A 445 -52.07 35.73 -31.00
N THR A 446 -52.06 35.48 -32.30
CA THR A 446 -50.98 35.04 -33.19
C THR A 446 -50.22 36.21 -33.79
N SER A 447 -48.89 36.13 -33.86
CA SER A 447 -47.98 36.75 -34.86
C SER A 447 -46.61 36.06 -34.68
N GLY A 448 -45.91 35.53 -35.68
CA GLY A 448 -45.40 36.13 -36.93
C GLY A 448 -43.86 36.17 -36.80
N ALA A 449 -43.10 35.20 -37.32
CA ALA A 449 -42.54 35.12 -38.69
C ALA A 449 -41.36 36.09 -38.99
N ASN A 450 -40.38 35.56 -39.75
CA ASN A 450 -39.15 36.14 -40.32
C ASN A 450 -37.91 36.19 -39.41
N GLY A 451 -36.69 35.87 -39.85
CA GLY A 451 -36.13 35.52 -41.17
C GLY A 451 -34.62 35.25 -40.97
N ARG A 452 -34.07 34.24 -41.66
CA ARG A 452 -33.17 34.34 -42.84
C ARG A 452 -31.67 34.54 -42.57
N ASP A 453 -30.94 33.54 -43.07
CA ASP A 453 -29.79 33.58 -43.97
C ASP A 453 -28.45 34.22 -43.53
N GLY A 454 -27.38 33.43 -43.74
CA GLY A 454 -25.99 33.87 -43.65
C GLY A 454 -24.98 32.75 -43.94
N GLN A 455 -24.99 32.22 -45.17
CA GLN A 455 -23.88 31.44 -45.77
C GLN A 455 -22.72 32.36 -46.22
N GLY A 456 -21.50 31.81 -46.24
CA GLY A 456 -20.33 32.31 -46.97
C GLY A 456 -19.03 31.75 -46.37
N ALA A 457 -18.41 30.71 -46.94
CA ALA A 457 -17.43 30.73 -48.05
C ALA A 457 -16.07 31.35 -47.60
N SER A 458 -15.01 30.57 -47.37
CA SER A 458 -14.04 29.95 -48.31
C SER A 458 -12.83 30.83 -48.64
N GLU A 459 -11.69 30.17 -48.85
CA GLU A 459 -10.41 30.66 -49.41
C GLU A 459 -9.53 31.48 -48.44
N ALA A 460 -8.20 31.36 -48.41
CA ALA A 460 -7.30 31.03 -49.50
C ALA A 460 -6.03 30.28 -49.03
N ALA A 461 -5.55 29.44 -49.94
CA ALA A 461 -4.20 28.90 -49.98
C ALA A 461 -3.17 29.99 -50.30
N GLY A 462 -1.98 29.88 -49.72
CA GLY A 462 -0.81 30.69 -50.05
C GLY A 462 0.41 29.80 -50.25
N THR A 463 0.74 29.58 -51.52
CA THR A 463 1.92 28.85 -52.01
C THR A 463 2.96 29.86 -52.49
N ALA A 464 4.20 29.77 -51.98
CA ALA A 464 5.45 30.24 -52.60
C ALA A 464 6.59 29.81 -51.64
N GLY A 465 7.62 29.05 -52.00
CA GLY A 465 8.53 29.15 -53.15
C GLY A 465 9.91 29.51 -52.57
N SER A 466 10.78 28.53 -52.28
CA SER A 466 11.83 27.96 -53.15
C SER A 466 13.22 28.61 -52.95
N ALA A 467 14.25 27.75 -52.79
CA ALA A 467 15.69 27.88 -53.07
C ALA A 467 16.56 27.43 -51.88
N ALA A 468 17.00 26.17 -51.81
CA ALA A 468 18.16 25.58 -52.52
C ALA A 468 19.52 25.88 -51.85
N THR A 469 20.16 24.85 -51.29
CA THR A 469 21.59 24.57 -51.48
C THR A 469 21.84 23.08 -51.25
N ARG A 470 22.37 22.40 -52.28
CA ARG A 470 22.88 21.03 -52.25
C ARG A 470 24.32 21.02 -51.74
N ALA A 471 24.63 20.06 -50.88
CA ALA A 471 25.87 19.30 -50.81
C ALA A 471 25.47 18.00 -50.10
N GLY A 472 25.67 16.78 -50.60
CA GLY A 472 26.76 16.29 -51.43
C GLY A 472 27.54 15.28 -50.61
N GLU A 473 26.96 14.10 -50.34
CA GLU A 473 27.73 12.91 -49.93
C GLU A 473 26.90 11.66 -50.19
N ALA A 474 27.34 10.91 -51.21
CA ALA A 474 26.80 9.63 -51.62
C ALA A 474 27.61 8.54 -50.91
N GLU A 475 27.09 8.04 -49.80
CA GLU A 475 27.42 6.72 -49.29
C GLU A 475 26.19 5.81 -49.46
N GLY A 476 26.43 4.63 -50.02
CA GLY A 476 25.41 3.64 -50.33
C GLY A 476 24.59 3.26 -49.11
N SER A 477 23.37 3.81 -49.03
CA SER A 477 22.35 3.38 -48.10
C SER A 477 21.81 2.04 -48.59
N ALA A 478 22.46 0.95 -48.19
CA ALA A 478 21.81 -0.35 -48.10
C ALA A 478 20.53 -0.14 -47.29
N ALA A 479 19.39 -0.51 -47.86
CA ALA A 479 18.08 -0.44 -47.22
C ALA A 479 18.19 -0.99 -45.79
N ARG A 480 18.15 -0.10 -44.79
CA ARG A 480 18.05 -0.51 -43.39
C ARG A 480 16.76 -1.32 -43.28
N PRO A 481 16.82 -2.59 -42.83
CA PRO A 481 15.63 -3.41 -42.69
C PRO A 481 14.64 -2.71 -41.74
N ALA A 482 13.35 -2.96 -42.01
CA ALA A 482 12.23 -2.43 -41.25
C ALA A 482 12.46 -2.57 -39.74
N ALA A 483 12.11 -1.52 -38.99
CA ALA A 483 12.36 -1.39 -37.55
C ALA A 483 12.13 -2.71 -36.78
N ASP A 484 13.22 -3.32 -36.32
CA ASP A 484 13.20 -4.59 -35.57
C ASP A 484 12.34 -4.45 -34.31
N GLY A 485 11.15 -5.04 -34.34
CA GLY A 485 10.22 -5.08 -33.22
C GLY A 485 10.78 -5.91 -32.05
N VAL A 486 10.17 -5.79 -30.87
CA VAL A 486 10.55 -6.61 -29.70
C VAL A 486 10.52 -8.11 -30.01
N GLY A 487 9.61 -8.58 -30.87
CA GLY A 487 9.59 -9.96 -31.34
C GLY A 487 10.87 -10.40 -32.06
N ASP A 488 11.36 -9.62 -33.01
CA ASP A 488 12.55 -9.94 -33.80
C ASP A 488 13.81 -9.99 -32.94
N ARG A 489 13.95 -9.01 -32.05
CA ARG A 489 15.07 -8.95 -31.09
C ARG A 489 15.05 -10.13 -30.12
N THR A 490 13.87 -10.55 -29.67
CA THR A 490 13.73 -11.72 -28.79
C THR A 490 14.10 -13.01 -29.53
N ARG A 491 13.74 -13.14 -30.81
CA ARG A 491 14.15 -14.28 -31.64
C ARG A 491 15.66 -14.31 -31.87
N ASP A 492 16.28 -13.17 -32.17
CA ASP A 492 17.73 -13.06 -32.31
C ASP A 492 18.45 -13.43 -31.01
N LEU A 493 17.96 -12.92 -29.87
CA LEU A 493 18.49 -13.26 -28.55
C LEU A 493 18.52 -14.78 -28.31
N PHE A 494 17.38 -15.45 -28.50
CA PHE A 494 17.29 -16.90 -28.31
C PHE A 494 18.09 -17.70 -29.34
N ARG A 495 18.27 -17.19 -30.56
CA ARG A 495 19.17 -17.78 -31.55
C ARG A 495 20.62 -17.70 -31.08
N ARG A 496 21.10 -16.51 -30.71
CA ARG A 496 22.48 -16.29 -30.23
C ARG A 496 22.78 -17.08 -28.96
N TRP A 497 21.84 -17.19 -28.03
CA TRP A 497 22.00 -18.00 -26.83
C TRP A 497 22.09 -19.50 -27.13
N ARG A 498 21.22 -20.04 -28.00
CA ARG A 498 21.30 -21.46 -28.44
C ARG A 498 22.60 -21.83 -29.12
N GLU A 499 23.15 -20.89 -29.88
CA GLU A 499 24.41 -21.06 -30.60
C GLU A 499 25.64 -20.74 -29.73
N ASP A 500 25.45 -20.52 -28.42
CA ASP A 500 26.47 -20.13 -27.45
C ASP A 500 27.29 -18.88 -27.85
N ARG A 501 26.67 -17.96 -28.60
CA ARG A 501 27.29 -16.72 -29.10
C ARG A 501 27.11 -15.50 -28.17
N LEU A 502 26.67 -15.71 -26.92
CA LEU A 502 26.49 -14.64 -25.92
C LEU A 502 27.71 -14.44 -25.00
N GLY A 503 28.89 -14.97 -25.32
CA GLY A 503 30.07 -14.87 -24.43
C GLY A 503 30.99 -13.67 -24.67
N GLY A 504 30.80 -12.89 -25.73
CA GLY A 504 31.83 -11.97 -26.26
C GLY A 504 32.10 -10.71 -25.43
N ASP A 505 31.10 -10.19 -24.72
CA ASP A 505 31.22 -8.96 -23.92
C ASP A 505 30.50 -9.10 -22.56
N SER A 506 30.69 -8.15 -21.64
CA SER A 506 30.08 -8.19 -20.30
C SER A 506 28.55 -8.18 -20.34
N LYS A 507 27.94 -7.45 -21.27
CA LYS A 507 26.47 -7.37 -21.41
C LYS A 507 25.88 -8.70 -21.88
N SER A 508 26.52 -9.33 -22.86
CA SER A 508 26.12 -10.62 -23.41
C SER A 508 26.27 -11.72 -22.34
N ARG A 509 27.32 -11.65 -21.51
CA ARG A 509 27.49 -12.55 -20.34
C ARG A 509 26.37 -12.37 -19.31
N ALA A 510 26.07 -11.12 -18.92
CA ALA A 510 24.96 -10.83 -18.01
C ALA A 510 23.61 -11.33 -18.57
N LEU A 511 23.40 -11.19 -19.88
CA LEU A 511 22.19 -11.67 -20.55
C LEU A 511 22.13 -13.21 -20.60
N LYS A 512 23.27 -13.87 -20.81
CA LYS A 512 23.38 -15.34 -20.72
C LYS A 512 23.06 -15.82 -19.30
N GLU A 513 23.61 -15.18 -18.28
CA GLU A 513 23.33 -15.48 -16.87
C GLU A 513 21.85 -15.27 -16.52
N ALA A 514 21.23 -14.19 -17.01
CA ALA A 514 19.80 -13.94 -16.84
C ALA A 514 18.94 -15.03 -17.51
N LEU A 515 19.31 -15.47 -18.73
CA LEU A 515 18.63 -16.56 -19.44
C LEU A 515 18.77 -17.89 -18.71
N ASP A 516 19.96 -18.18 -18.18
CA ASP A 516 20.23 -19.39 -17.39
C ASP A 516 19.47 -19.36 -16.05
N GLY A 517 19.40 -18.20 -15.39
CA GLY A 517 18.60 -17.98 -14.18
C GLY A 517 17.10 -18.14 -14.42
N LEU A 518 16.58 -17.55 -15.50
CA LEU A 518 15.18 -17.72 -15.91
C LEU A 518 14.86 -19.19 -16.20
N ARG A 519 15.78 -19.91 -16.83
CA ARG A 519 15.64 -21.34 -17.05
C ARG A 519 15.66 -22.15 -15.75
N ALA A 520 16.50 -21.79 -14.79
CA ALA A 520 16.55 -22.45 -13.47
C ALA A 520 15.26 -22.22 -12.65
N SER A 521 14.53 -21.14 -12.93
CA SER A 521 13.22 -20.87 -12.31
C SER A 521 12.09 -21.80 -12.81
N ASP A 522 12.35 -22.58 -13.86
CA ASP A 522 11.43 -23.61 -14.35
C ASP A 522 11.57 -24.92 -13.56
N PRO A 523 10.59 -25.30 -12.72
CA PRO A 523 10.64 -26.57 -12.02
C PRO A 523 10.59 -27.80 -12.95
N ALA A 524 10.17 -27.63 -14.22
CA ALA A 524 10.12 -28.69 -15.22
C ALA A 524 11.36 -28.75 -16.13
N ALA A 525 12.29 -27.81 -16.04
CA ALA A 525 13.44 -27.78 -16.94
C ALA A 525 14.45 -28.88 -16.59
N LYS A 526 14.74 -29.73 -17.57
CA LYS A 526 15.88 -30.66 -17.47
C LYS A 526 17.20 -29.89 -17.67
N PRO A 527 18.30 -30.27 -16.98
CA PRO A 527 19.65 -29.84 -17.35
C PRO A 527 19.91 -30.14 -18.84
N GLY A 528 20.54 -29.23 -19.58
CA GLY A 528 20.65 -29.28 -21.06
C GLY A 528 19.41 -29.00 -21.93
N ALA A 529 18.18 -28.88 -21.40
CA ALA A 529 16.99 -28.46 -22.16
C ALA A 529 17.13 -27.06 -22.80
N ALA A 530 16.42 -26.84 -23.91
CA ALA A 530 16.34 -25.57 -24.63
C ALA A 530 15.68 -24.45 -23.76
N PRO A 531 15.49 -23.21 -24.26
CA PRO A 531 14.91 -22.10 -23.48
C PRO A 531 13.60 -22.51 -22.81
N PRO A 532 13.11 -21.75 -21.80
CA PRO A 532 11.87 -22.08 -21.10
C PRO A 532 10.82 -22.42 -22.14
N GLY A 533 10.45 -23.71 -22.21
CA GLY A 533 9.78 -24.27 -23.39
C GLY A 533 8.40 -23.68 -23.65
N TRP A 534 7.92 -22.81 -22.74
CA TRP A 534 6.68 -22.06 -22.85
C TRP A 534 6.80 -20.74 -23.62
N TYR A 535 8.01 -20.20 -23.83
CA TYR A 535 8.18 -18.98 -24.64
C TYR A 535 8.43 -19.29 -26.11
N LEU A 536 9.05 -20.43 -26.40
CA LEU A 536 9.41 -20.82 -27.76
C LEU A 536 8.23 -21.03 -28.71
N PRO A 537 7.14 -21.72 -28.33
CA PRO A 537 5.99 -21.92 -29.21
C PRO A 537 5.33 -20.59 -29.62
N VAL A 538 5.38 -19.57 -28.75
CA VAL A 538 4.84 -18.23 -29.04
C VAL A 538 5.72 -17.47 -30.04
N LEU A 539 7.01 -17.81 -30.14
CA LEU A 539 8.00 -17.16 -31.00
C LEU A 539 8.29 -17.94 -32.30
N ALA A 540 7.77 -19.17 -32.45
CA ALA A 540 8.20 -20.12 -33.47
C ALA A 540 7.44 -20.08 -34.80
N GLU A 541 6.43 -19.21 -34.99
CA GLU A 541 5.64 -19.22 -36.22
C GLU A 541 5.74 -17.94 -37.06
N ASP A 542 6.22 -18.08 -38.29
CA ASP A 542 6.18 -17.06 -39.35
C ASP A 542 4.75 -16.84 -39.92
N GLY A 543 3.75 -17.54 -39.38
CA GLY A 543 2.34 -17.42 -39.77
C GLY A 543 1.58 -16.38 -38.94
N ALA A 544 1.19 -15.29 -39.59
CA ALA A 544 0.21 -14.28 -39.16
C ALA A 544 0.60 -13.38 -37.98
N ALA A 545 1.33 -12.31 -38.31
CA ALA A 545 1.41 -11.09 -37.51
C ALA A 545 0.07 -10.31 -37.44
N GLU A 546 -1.06 -10.87 -37.87
CA GLU A 546 -2.31 -10.17 -38.20
C GLU A 546 -3.28 -10.02 -37.00
N GLY A 547 -2.75 -9.74 -35.82
CA GLY A 547 -3.57 -9.43 -34.64
C GLY A 547 -3.79 -7.94 -34.48
N ASP A 548 -5.00 -7.54 -34.07
CA ASP A 548 -5.29 -6.17 -33.62
C ASP A 548 -4.31 -5.73 -32.51
N PRO A 549 -3.96 -4.43 -32.45
CA PRO A 549 -3.12 -3.90 -31.38
C PRO A 549 -3.72 -4.19 -30.00
N CYS A 550 -2.85 -4.27 -29.00
CA CYS A 550 -3.26 -4.71 -27.67
C CYS A 550 -4.23 -3.74 -26.98
N TRP A 551 -4.09 -2.44 -27.24
CA TRP A 551 -4.97 -1.37 -26.77
C TRP A 551 -4.92 -0.20 -27.76
N ALA A 552 -5.76 0.81 -27.57
CA ALA A 552 -5.70 2.02 -28.39
C ALA A 552 -4.31 2.66 -28.35
N ASP A 553 -3.86 3.20 -29.48
CA ASP A 553 -2.61 3.97 -29.63
C ASP A 553 -1.29 3.21 -29.40
N THR A 554 -1.34 1.91 -29.08
CA THR A 554 -0.13 1.07 -29.03
C THR A 554 0.21 0.42 -30.36
N ARG A 555 1.51 0.21 -30.58
CA ARG A 555 2.01 -0.62 -31.68
C ARG A 555 2.18 -2.09 -31.28
N LEU A 556 2.02 -2.40 -30.00
CA LEU A 556 2.20 -3.74 -29.46
C LEU A 556 1.06 -4.66 -29.88
N ARG A 557 1.39 -5.76 -30.53
CA ARG A 557 0.47 -6.87 -30.80
C ARG A 557 0.58 -7.92 -29.70
N PRO A 558 -0.36 -8.87 -29.59
CA PRO A 558 -0.30 -9.94 -28.58
C PRO A 558 1.05 -10.67 -28.53
N ARG A 559 1.66 -10.94 -29.68
CA ARG A 559 3.01 -11.55 -29.77
C ARG A 559 4.12 -10.64 -29.27
N ASP A 560 4.04 -9.34 -29.54
CA ASP A 560 5.01 -8.35 -29.05
C ASP A 560 4.94 -8.25 -27.53
N VAL A 561 3.75 -8.34 -26.94
CA VAL A 561 3.59 -8.34 -25.48
C VAL A 561 4.22 -9.60 -24.87
N VAL A 562 4.03 -10.78 -25.47
CA VAL A 562 4.70 -11.99 -24.97
C VAL A 562 6.23 -11.87 -25.10
N ALA A 563 6.73 -11.34 -26.22
CA ALA A 563 8.15 -11.06 -26.39
C ALA A 563 8.66 -10.05 -25.34
N ALA A 564 7.90 -9.00 -25.05
CA ALA A 564 8.23 -8.03 -24.01
C ALA A 564 8.23 -8.66 -22.60
N LEU A 565 7.31 -9.58 -22.30
CA LEU A 565 7.30 -10.32 -21.04
C LEU A 565 8.55 -11.19 -20.86
N VAL A 566 9.11 -11.76 -21.94
CA VAL A 566 10.42 -12.45 -21.89
C VAL A 566 11.50 -11.49 -21.38
N TRP A 567 11.59 -10.30 -21.98
CA TRP A 567 12.58 -9.30 -21.56
C TRP A 567 12.36 -8.84 -20.12
N LEU A 568 11.11 -8.60 -19.71
CA LEU A 568 10.80 -8.19 -18.35
C LEU A 568 11.13 -9.28 -17.33
N ASP A 569 10.91 -10.56 -17.67
CA ASP A 569 11.35 -11.68 -16.85
C ASP A 569 12.88 -11.73 -16.71
N LEU A 570 13.62 -11.53 -17.81
CA LEU A 570 15.08 -11.47 -17.77
C LEU A 570 15.57 -10.32 -16.86
N LEU A 571 15.00 -9.12 -17.03
CA LEU A 571 15.28 -7.96 -16.20
C LEU A 571 14.90 -8.17 -14.74
N SER A 572 13.90 -9.01 -14.45
CA SER A 572 13.45 -9.32 -13.08
C SER A 572 14.38 -10.30 -12.37
N THR A 573 15.11 -11.14 -13.12
CA THR A 573 15.97 -12.19 -12.56
C THR A 573 17.45 -11.79 -12.41
N ASN A 574 17.87 -10.66 -12.99
CA ASN A 574 19.27 -10.26 -12.99
C ASN A 574 19.45 -8.74 -12.89
N GLU A 575 20.16 -8.29 -11.85
CA GLU A 575 20.49 -6.88 -11.60
C GLU A 575 21.51 -6.29 -12.59
N ALA A 576 22.30 -7.13 -13.26
CA ALA A 576 23.31 -6.70 -14.22
C ALA A 576 22.73 -6.36 -15.61
N VAL A 577 21.46 -6.69 -15.87
CA VAL A 577 20.76 -6.33 -17.11
C VAL A 577 19.75 -5.25 -16.79
N SER A 578 19.86 -4.12 -17.47
CA SER A 578 18.96 -2.98 -17.28
C SER A 578 18.09 -2.70 -18.51
N LEU A 579 17.00 -1.98 -18.27
CA LEU A 579 16.22 -1.36 -19.34
C LEU A 579 17.08 -0.37 -20.15
N THR A 580 17.99 0.36 -19.50
CA THR A 580 18.86 1.35 -20.19
C THR A 580 19.88 0.72 -21.13
N ASP A 581 20.15 -0.58 -21.01
CA ASP A 581 21.03 -1.33 -21.92
C ASP A 581 20.40 -1.60 -23.29
N GLN A 582 19.08 -1.47 -23.40
CA GLN A 582 18.34 -1.75 -24.64
C GLN A 582 18.35 -0.54 -25.58
N GLU A 583 18.08 -0.75 -26.86
CA GLU A 583 17.88 0.37 -27.77
C GLU A 583 16.55 1.09 -27.48
N ARG A 584 16.53 2.41 -27.72
CA ARG A 584 15.38 3.28 -27.38
C ARG A 584 14.01 2.76 -27.84
N PRO A 585 13.82 2.22 -29.07
CA PRO A 585 12.53 1.69 -29.48
C PRO A 585 12.07 0.50 -28.62
N LEU A 586 13.00 -0.38 -28.27
CA LEU A 586 12.74 -1.52 -27.39
C LEU A 586 12.47 -1.04 -25.96
N GLN A 587 13.27 -0.09 -25.44
CA GLN A 587 13.06 0.49 -24.11
C GLN A 587 11.62 0.99 -23.91
N LEU A 588 11.10 1.72 -24.91
CA LEU A 588 9.75 2.27 -24.83
C LEU A 588 8.68 1.16 -24.80
N GLN A 589 8.81 0.16 -25.66
CA GLN A 589 7.90 -0.99 -25.71
C GLN A 589 7.91 -1.78 -24.39
N LEU A 590 9.09 -2.05 -23.85
CA LEU A 590 9.24 -2.75 -22.57
C LEU A 590 8.66 -1.92 -21.41
N LEU A 591 8.90 -0.62 -21.39
CA LEU A 591 8.37 0.27 -20.37
C LEU A 591 6.85 0.39 -20.44
N GLU A 592 6.27 0.45 -21.64
CA GLU A 592 4.82 0.47 -21.84
C GLU A 592 4.16 -0.79 -21.25
N VAL A 593 4.75 -1.97 -21.52
CA VAL A 593 4.29 -3.25 -20.95
C VAL A 593 4.49 -3.29 -19.43
N ALA A 594 5.65 -2.82 -18.93
CA ALA A 594 5.97 -2.81 -17.52
C ALA A 594 5.09 -1.85 -16.69
N LEU A 595 4.55 -0.80 -17.29
CA LEU A 595 3.64 0.10 -16.61
C LEU A 595 2.17 -0.37 -16.71
N ASN A 596 1.84 -1.37 -17.52
CA ASN A 596 0.47 -1.86 -17.74
C ASN A 596 0.35 -3.39 -17.52
N PRO A 597 0.68 -3.93 -16.34
CA PRO A 597 0.73 -5.38 -16.11
C PRO A 597 -0.61 -6.09 -16.35
N ALA A 598 -1.76 -5.52 -15.95
CA ALA A 598 -3.05 -6.18 -16.15
C ALA A 598 -3.44 -6.23 -17.64
N ARG A 599 -3.27 -5.12 -18.37
CA ARG A 599 -3.47 -5.10 -19.84
C ARG A 599 -2.46 -5.98 -20.57
N ALA A 600 -1.21 -6.03 -20.12
CA ALA A 600 -0.19 -6.90 -20.68
C ALA A 600 -0.59 -8.38 -20.53
N ALA A 601 -1.00 -8.80 -19.32
CA ALA A 601 -1.48 -10.15 -19.08
C ALA A 601 -2.71 -10.49 -19.92
N ALA A 602 -3.68 -9.58 -20.02
CA ALA A 602 -4.87 -9.74 -20.86
C ALA A 602 -4.52 -9.82 -22.36
N CYS A 603 -3.58 -9.01 -22.84
CA CYS A 603 -3.16 -9.06 -24.23
C CYS A 603 -2.36 -10.32 -24.55
N ALA A 604 -1.42 -10.70 -23.69
CA ALA A 604 -0.63 -11.91 -23.85
C ALA A 604 -1.53 -13.13 -24.03
N ARG A 605 -2.61 -13.27 -23.24
CA ARG A 605 -3.60 -14.36 -23.38
C ARG A 605 -4.25 -14.48 -24.76
N ARG A 606 -4.23 -13.43 -25.60
CA ARG A 606 -4.73 -13.49 -26.98
C ARG A 606 -3.75 -14.12 -27.97
N ALA A 607 -2.47 -14.24 -27.61
CA ALA A 607 -1.49 -14.94 -28.44
C ALA A 607 -1.63 -16.47 -28.29
N PRO A 608 -1.31 -17.26 -29.32
CA PRO A 608 -1.17 -18.72 -29.18
C PRO A 608 -0.22 -19.06 -28.04
N GLU A 609 -0.64 -19.95 -27.13
CA GLU A 609 0.05 -20.28 -25.87
C GLU A 609 0.34 -19.10 -24.90
N GLY A 610 -0.16 -17.91 -25.20
CA GLY A 610 0.13 -16.72 -24.41
C GLY A 610 -0.46 -16.73 -23.00
N GLU A 611 -1.50 -17.54 -22.75
CA GLU A 611 -1.97 -17.83 -21.39
C GLU A 611 -0.90 -18.50 -20.53
N ARG A 612 -0.19 -19.50 -21.10
CA ARG A 612 0.90 -20.19 -20.40
C ARG A 612 2.06 -19.24 -20.15
N ALA A 613 2.40 -18.39 -21.12
CA ALA A 613 3.44 -17.38 -20.97
C ALA A 613 3.09 -16.36 -19.87
N ALA A 614 1.87 -15.80 -19.90
CA ALA A 614 1.42 -14.84 -18.90
C ALA A 614 1.36 -15.46 -17.49
N ALA A 615 0.87 -16.69 -17.35
CA ALA A 615 0.78 -17.38 -16.06
C ALA A 615 2.16 -17.74 -15.48
N ARG A 616 3.17 -17.94 -16.33
CA ARG A 616 4.53 -18.31 -15.90
C ARG A 616 5.48 -17.14 -15.76
N SER A 617 5.15 -15.96 -16.32
CA SER A 617 5.99 -14.77 -16.24
C SER A 617 6.39 -14.47 -14.79
N VAL A 618 7.70 -14.38 -14.56
CA VAL A 618 8.29 -13.97 -13.29
C VAL A 618 7.85 -12.54 -12.98
N TYR A 619 7.98 -11.64 -13.96
CA TYR A 619 7.60 -10.24 -13.81
C TYR A 619 6.13 -10.06 -13.42
N LEU A 620 5.18 -10.68 -14.13
CA LEU A 620 3.75 -10.53 -13.81
C LEU A 620 3.41 -11.11 -12.43
N ARG A 621 4.06 -12.20 -12.03
CA ARG A 621 3.87 -12.83 -10.72
C ARG A 621 4.39 -11.93 -9.60
N GLU A 622 5.58 -11.35 -9.77
CA GLU A 622 6.17 -10.46 -8.78
C GLU A 622 5.38 -9.14 -8.67
N ILE A 623 4.97 -8.54 -9.80
CA ILE A 623 4.12 -7.34 -9.78
C ILE A 623 2.75 -7.60 -9.17
N GLY A 624 2.16 -8.77 -9.40
CA GLY A 624 0.90 -9.15 -8.78
C GLY A 624 0.99 -9.27 -7.25
N ARG A 625 2.18 -9.55 -6.71
CA ARG A 625 2.44 -9.61 -5.26
C ARG A 625 2.89 -8.26 -4.70
N ASN A 626 3.72 -7.53 -5.45
CA ASN A 626 4.35 -6.29 -5.07
C ASN A 626 4.37 -5.31 -6.26
N PRO A 627 3.37 -4.42 -6.39
CA PRO A 627 3.34 -3.43 -7.47
C PRO A 627 4.55 -2.48 -7.48
N ALA A 628 5.19 -2.24 -6.32
CA ALA A 628 6.38 -1.40 -6.24
C ALA A 628 7.62 -2.06 -6.89
N PHE A 629 7.56 -3.36 -7.21
CA PHE A 629 8.60 -4.05 -7.96
C PHE A 629 8.87 -3.42 -9.34
N VAL A 630 7.92 -2.64 -9.90
CA VAL A 630 8.18 -1.88 -11.13
C VAL A 630 9.35 -0.90 -10.98
N ARG A 631 9.63 -0.40 -9.76
CA ARG A 631 10.78 0.46 -9.49
C ARG A 631 12.11 -0.26 -9.73
N PHE A 632 12.16 -1.57 -9.51
CA PHE A 632 13.33 -2.39 -9.82
C PHE A 632 13.57 -2.47 -11.33
N ILE A 633 12.50 -2.58 -12.13
CA ILE A 633 12.58 -2.57 -13.60
C ILE A 633 13.05 -1.21 -14.12
N THR A 634 12.64 -0.11 -13.47
CA THR A 634 13.00 1.26 -13.85
C THR A 634 14.21 1.83 -13.10
N ARG A 635 14.97 1.02 -12.36
CA ARG A 635 15.98 1.48 -11.38
C ARG A 635 17.09 2.35 -11.96
N ASP A 636 17.47 2.11 -13.23
CA ASP A 636 18.54 2.85 -13.90
C ASP A 636 18.03 3.96 -14.82
N LEU A 637 16.70 4.15 -14.91
CA LEU A 637 16.16 5.31 -15.62
C LEU A 637 16.44 6.57 -14.80
N PRO A 638 16.81 7.69 -15.44
CA PRO A 638 17.01 8.95 -14.72
C PRO A 638 15.72 9.37 -14.02
N PRO A 639 15.75 9.83 -12.76
CA PRO A 639 14.55 10.28 -12.07
C PRO A 639 13.96 11.53 -12.75
N PHE A 640 12.64 11.68 -12.68
CA PHE A 640 11.94 12.84 -13.22
C PHE A 640 10.97 13.41 -12.19
N GLY A 641 11.15 14.69 -11.85
CA GLY A 641 10.35 15.39 -10.84
C GLY A 641 8.97 15.79 -11.34
N LEU A 642 8.07 14.81 -11.55
CA LEU A 642 6.67 15.07 -11.85
C LEU A 642 5.82 14.82 -10.60
N ASP A 643 5.36 15.89 -9.97
CA ASP A 643 4.50 15.81 -8.79
C ASP A 643 3.04 15.54 -9.20
N LEU A 644 2.61 14.30 -8.99
CA LEU A 644 1.30 13.78 -9.37
C LEU A 644 0.36 13.71 -8.16
N THR A 645 -0.88 14.14 -8.35
CA THR A 645 -1.97 13.99 -7.36
C THR A 645 -2.97 12.92 -7.75
N GLY A 646 -3.08 12.58 -9.03
CA GLY A 646 -3.97 11.50 -9.44
C GLY A 646 -3.78 11.02 -10.87
N ALA A 647 -4.44 9.91 -11.19
CA ALA A 647 -4.39 9.31 -12.51
C ALA A 647 -5.76 8.72 -12.90
N SER A 648 -6.20 8.99 -14.13
CA SER A 648 -7.38 8.34 -14.72
C SER A 648 -6.94 7.42 -15.86
N LEU A 649 -7.36 6.16 -15.81
CA LEU A 649 -7.05 5.16 -16.84
C LEU A 649 -8.22 4.87 -17.80
N VAL A 650 -9.33 5.59 -17.65
CA VAL A 650 -10.55 5.45 -18.46
C VAL A 650 -11.24 6.80 -18.72
N PRO A 651 -11.95 6.95 -19.86
CA PRO A 651 -11.61 6.48 -21.22
C PRO A 651 -10.52 7.34 -21.87
N ALA A 652 -10.36 8.59 -21.44
CA ALA A 652 -9.23 9.44 -21.80
C ALA A 652 -8.15 9.30 -20.73
N ARG A 653 -7.07 8.58 -21.02
CA ARG A 653 -5.96 8.41 -20.06
C ARG A 653 -5.29 9.77 -19.79
N TYR A 654 -5.18 10.12 -18.51
CA TYR A 654 -4.43 11.31 -18.09
C TYR A 654 -3.91 11.17 -16.67
N VAL A 655 -2.87 11.94 -16.35
CA VAL A 655 -2.44 12.18 -14.98
C VAL A 655 -2.68 13.63 -14.59
N LEU A 656 -2.98 13.86 -13.31
CA LEU A 656 -3.19 15.18 -12.74
C LEU A 656 -1.95 15.56 -11.93
N THR A 657 -1.35 16.71 -12.24
CA THR A 657 -0.27 17.26 -11.42
C THR A 657 -0.81 17.93 -10.17
N ARG A 658 0.03 18.17 -9.17
CA ARG A 658 -0.35 18.96 -7.98
C ARG A 658 -0.83 20.37 -8.31
N GLY A 659 -0.32 20.96 -9.39
CA GLY A 659 -0.79 22.24 -9.94
C GLY A 659 -2.14 22.16 -10.69
N GLY A 660 -2.84 21.03 -10.65
CA GLY A 660 -4.14 20.85 -11.29
C GLY A 660 -4.10 20.65 -12.81
N ARG A 661 -2.91 20.46 -13.41
CA ARG A 661 -2.76 20.29 -14.86
C ARG A 661 -2.99 18.83 -15.24
N LYS A 662 -3.89 18.59 -16.20
CA LYS A 662 -4.10 17.26 -16.80
C LYS A 662 -3.09 17.04 -17.91
N LEU A 663 -2.34 15.95 -17.83
CA LEU A 663 -1.36 15.54 -18.83
C LEU A 663 -1.85 14.25 -19.47
N HIS A 664 -2.19 14.33 -20.75
CA HIS A 664 -2.55 13.18 -21.59
C HIS A 664 -1.30 12.60 -22.27
N GLU A 665 -1.42 11.42 -22.86
CA GLU A 665 -0.38 10.90 -23.76
C GLU A 665 -0.11 11.90 -24.90
N GLY A 666 1.18 12.12 -25.20
CA GLY A 666 1.65 13.16 -26.12
C GLY A 666 1.83 14.56 -25.51
N ALA A 667 1.24 14.83 -24.34
CA ALA A 667 1.40 16.12 -23.66
C ALA A 667 2.84 16.35 -23.21
N ALA A 668 3.27 17.62 -23.15
CA ALA A 668 4.61 18.00 -22.73
C ALA A 668 4.55 18.60 -21.30
N PRO A 669 5.05 17.88 -20.26
CA PRO A 669 5.12 18.43 -18.91
C PRO A 669 6.03 19.67 -18.83
N ASP A 670 7.11 19.65 -19.62
CA ASP A 670 8.05 20.76 -19.80
C ASP A 670 8.54 20.81 -21.27
N GLN A 671 9.49 21.70 -21.57
CA GLN A 671 10.02 21.89 -22.93
C GLN A 671 10.88 20.73 -23.45
N THR A 672 11.28 19.80 -22.58
CA THR A 672 12.27 18.75 -22.86
C THR A 672 11.71 17.34 -22.79
N SER A 673 10.45 17.21 -22.39
CA SER A 673 9.79 15.93 -22.11
C SER A 673 8.41 15.84 -22.78
N ARG A 674 8.00 14.61 -23.09
CA ARG A 674 6.65 14.28 -23.54
C ARG A 674 6.16 13.03 -22.85
N VAL A 675 4.89 12.99 -22.47
CA VAL A 675 4.24 11.78 -21.98
C VAL A 675 4.15 10.78 -23.12
N ALA A 676 4.85 9.65 -22.99
CA ALA A 676 4.88 8.62 -24.01
C ALA A 676 3.77 7.58 -23.79
N SER A 677 3.50 7.21 -22.55
CA SER A 677 2.44 6.27 -22.18
C SER A 677 2.01 6.50 -20.73
N ILE A 678 0.73 6.36 -20.43
CA ILE A 678 0.15 6.39 -19.08
C ILE A 678 -0.35 4.99 -18.75
N GLY A 679 0.35 4.34 -17.83
CA GLY A 679 0.06 2.98 -17.41
C GLY A 679 -0.68 2.87 -16.07
N GLU A 680 -0.96 1.64 -15.69
CA GLU A 680 -1.51 1.28 -14.38
C GLU A 680 -0.56 1.61 -13.24
N LEU A 681 0.75 1.47 -13.43
CA LEU A 681 1.74 1.65 -12.36
C LEU A 681 2.51 2.97 -12.43
N GLY A 682 2.32 3.78 -13.47
CA GLY A 682 3.06 5.03 -13.63
C GLY A 682 2.95 5.63 -15.03
N VAL A 683 3.82 6.60 -15.29
CA VAL A 683 3.89 7.35 -16.56
C VAL A 683 5.26 7.17 -17.18
N ALA A 684 5.31 6.78 -18.46
CA ALA A 684 6.51 6.82 -19.27
C ALA A 684 6.65 8.20 -19.90
N LEU A 685 7.85 8.76 -19.83
CA LEU A 685 8.19 10.08 -20.37
C LEU A 685 9.36 9.94 -21.34
N GLN A 686 9.20 10.50 -22.53
CA GLN A 686 10.26 10.62 -23.51
C GLN A 686 10.98 11.96 -23.33
N LEU A 687 12.27 11.89 -23.01
CA LEU A 687 13.17 13.02 -22.94
C LEU A 687 13.96 13.14 -24.24
N LYS A 688 14.53 14.31 -24.52
CA LYS A 688 15.52 14.45 -25.62
C LYS A 688 16.71 13.49 -25.44
N ALA A 689 17.13 13.27 -24.19
CA ALA A 689 18.28 12.45 -23.83
C ALA A 689 17.97 10.94 -23.72
N GLY A 690 16.71 10.54 -23.59
CA GLY A 690 16.35 9.14 -23.32
C GLY A 690 14.91 8.95 -22.87
N LEU A 691 14.67 7.94 -22.05
CA LEU A 691 13.37 7.67 -21.42
C LEU A 691 13.50 7.83 -19.90
N THR A 692 12.41 8.19 -19.27
CA THR A 692 12.25 8.16 -17.81
C THR A 692 10.86 7.63 -17.47
N ALA A 693 10.66 7.25 -16.22
CA ALA A 693 9.38 6.80 -15.70
C ALA A 693 9.09 7.47 -14.37
N VAL A 694 7.82 7.84 -14.17
CA VAL A 694 7.29 8.30 -12.89
C VAL A 694 6.36 7.19 -12.40
N VAL A 695 6.86 6.36 -11.49
CA VAL A 695 6.07 5.31 -10.85
C VAL A 695 5.10 5.97 -9.86
N PHE A 696 3.84 5.57 -9.88
CA PHE A 696 2.85 6.14 -8.96
C PHE A 696 3.25 5.83 -7.51
N ASP A 697 3.19 6.87 -6.69
CA ASP A 697 3.37 6.74 -5.26
C ASP A 697 2.15 6.03 -4.64
N PRO A 698 2.31 5.17 -3.61
CA PRO A 698 1.20 4.70 -2.80
C PRO A 698 0.28 5.84 -2.32
N ASP A 699 0.84 7.04 -2.12
CA ASP A 699 0.12 8.22 -1.62
C ASP A 699 -0.57 9.05 -2.72
N LEU A 700 -0.70 8.51 -3.94
CA LEU A 700 -1.45 9.16 -5.01
C LEU A 700 -2.89 9.43 -4.53
N SER A 701 -3.32 10.70 -4.51
CA SER A 701 -4.57 11.10 -3.87
C SER A 701 -5.81 10.44 -4.45
N TRP A 702 -5.78 10.07 -5.74
CA TRP A 702 -6.81 9.26 -6.36
C TRP A 702 -6.29 8.53 -7.61
N LYS A 703 -6.87 7.37 -7.91
CA LYS A 703 -6.59 6.59 -9.11
C LYS A 703 -7.86 5.93 -9.62
N ILE A 704 -8.20 6.14 -10.88
CA ILE A 704 -9.35 5.51 -11.53
C ILE A 704 -8.84 4.38 -12.43
N MET A 705 -9.21 3.15 -12.10
CA MET A 705 -8.90 1.95 -12.88
C MET A 705 -10.03 1.64 -13.87
N PRO A 706 -9.71 0.98 -15.01
CA PRO A 706 -10.70 0.56 -16.00
C PRO A 706 -11.70 -0.48 -15.50
#